data_AF-A0A7C5M026-F1
#
_entry.id   AF-A0A7C5M026-F1
#
_cell.length_a   1.000
_cell.length_b   1.000
_cell.length_c   1.000
_cell.angle_alpha   90.00
_cell.angle_beta   90.00
_cell.angle_gamma   90.00
#
_symmetry.space_group_name_H-M   'P 1'
#
loop_
_entity.id
_entity.type
_entity.pdbx_description
1 polymer ?
#
loop_
_entity_poly.entity_id
_entity_poly.type
_entity_poly.pdbx_seq_one_letter_code
_entity_poly.pdbx_strand_id
1 'polypeptide(L)'
;MTYVPVALRSVLFWFVLAGLGHSVFAAPPAQTTFQSLFNGDNLSGWEGDTKYWRVENHAIVGEIPRGTRLDHNTWLVWRGGTVSDFELVADVKLTGAPSANSGIQFRCQAKSVRHVAGYQADLDQGRTWLGRIYDEHGRGLLVERGTRVAISEDGKRRIDTFAPASAYQVLFRPGQWNRYRIVAVGPHVQIFVNGTLFSELFDEERGEADREGTLALQLHAGPHTRVEFRKLMLRTGSSKRLEIEPFRFRKSEKSALTPKVTGRWPRDGEGRTLNLGFESGTLQDWTATGDAFVGQPVDRDGISKRWPGQTSGKAGKYFVGGYELAGDRPQGTLTSRWFPVDHPFASFLIGGGAGPETRVELLVREDDGTARVWFTARGRNREAMERVVVDLRPVQGRSMAVRLVDESGGGWGHLNFDDFRFHRSRPDFPKARGAERTTFNPVLQHLRPLRKEPVESPVGSVEHVMASMYVEPGFAVDLVAAEPQVHQPIAFTFDARGRLWVAEAHSYPQKRPAGEGQDQIIILEDADGDGRFEKRKVFAKGLNLVSGLEVGYGGVWVGAAPELLFIPDADGDDRPDGPPQVLLDGFGYADTHETLNNFIWGIDGWLYGNHGVFNLSWVGPPGAPRSKRTKLAAGVWRYHPTRHLFEVYAH
;
A
#
# COMPACT_ATOMS: atom_id res chain seq x y z
N MET A 1 -16.47 -63.20 5.21
CA MET A 1 -15.67 -64.30 5.79
C MET A 1 -14.22 -63.83 5.90
N THR A 2 -13.86 -63.38 7.09
CA THR A 2 -12.70 -63.81 7.87
C THR A 2 -11.38 -64.22 7.18
N TYR A 3 -10.31 -63.60 7.70
CA TYR A 3 -8.93 -64.09 7.94
C TYR A 3 -7.78 -63.74 6.97
N VAL A 4 -6.78 -63.09 7.58
CA VAL A 4 -5.39 -62.77 7.20
C VAL A 4 -4.48 -63.96 7.61
N PRO A 5 -3.39 -64.31 6.89
CA PRO A 5 -1.99 -64.02 7.33
C PRO A 5 -0.99 -63.78 6.15
N VAL A 6 -0.09 -62.79 6.17
CA VAL A 6 1.23 -62.70 6.86
C VAL A 6 2.19 -63.87 6.55
N ALA A 7 3.20 -63.67 5.69
CA ALA A 7 4.61 -63.48 6.06
C ALA A 7 5.67 -63.98 5.02
N LEU A 8 6.80 -63.25 5.02
CA LEU A 8 8.20 -63.69 4.83
C LEU A 8 8.89 -63.66 3.44
N ARG A 9 9.78 -62.65 3.35
CA ARG A 9 11.24 -62.69 3.12
C ARG A 9 11.79 -63.14 1.76
N SER A 10 12.59 -62.24 1.19
CA SER A 10 13.94 -62.58 0.72
C SER A 10 14.91 -61.43 1.04
N VAL A 11 16.05 -61.82 1.61
CA VAL A 11 17.15 -61.02 2.11
C VAL A 11 18.27 -61.05 1.07
N LEU A 12 18.98 -59.93 0.86
CA LEU A 12 20.36 -59.99 0.38
C LEU A 12 21.22 -59.03 1.22
N PHE A 13 22.22 -59.60 1.88
CA PHE A 13 23.27 -58.90 2.63
C PHE A 13 24.49 -58.70 1.74
N TRP A 14 25.12 -57.53 1.85
CA TRP A 14 26.57 -57.37 1.66
C TRP A 14 27.13 -56.52 2.80
N PHE A 15 28.29 -56.92 3.28
CA PHE A 15 29.07 -56.44 4.43
C PHE A 15 30.53 -56.59 3.92
N VAL A 16 31.56 -55.76 4.15
CA VAL A 16 32.05 -54.90 5.26
C VAL A 16 33.15 -54.00 4.65
N LEU A 17 33.36 -52.77 5.13
CA LEU A 17 34.61 -52.38 5.84
C LEU A 17 34.51 -50.98 6.45
N ALA A 18 34.69 -50.96 7.77
CA ALA A 18 34.75 -49.78 8.61
C ALA A 18 36.17 -49.20 8.60
N GLY A 19 36.26 -47.88 8.39
CA GLY A 19 37.41 -47.05 8.76
C GLY A 19 36.99 -46.13 9.91
N LEU A 20 37.82 -46.10 10.95
CA LEU A 20 37.63 -45.40 12.21
C LEU A 20 37.53 -43.87 12.09
N GLY A 21 36.66 -43.30 12.92
CA GLY A 21 36.85 -42.00 13.57
C GLY A 21 36.54 -40.77 12.72
N HIS A 22 35.41 -40.12 13.00
CA HIS A 22 35.30 -38.76 13.55
C HIS A 22 33.86 -38.63 14.06
N SER A 23 33.69 -38.34 15.36
CA SER A 23 32.38 -38.07 15.95
C SER A 23 31.82 -36.77 15.35
N VAL A 24 30.99 -36.91 14.32
CA VAL A 24 30.14 -35.80 13.87
C VAL A 24 28.95 -35.79 14.82
N PHE A 25 28.81 -34.73 15.61
CA PHE A 25 27.56 -34.42 16.28
C PHE A 25 26.45 -34.42 15.24
N ALA A 26 25.61 -35.45 15.24
CA ALA A 26 24.41 -35.46 14.43
C ALA A 26 23.50 -34.35 14.97
N ALA A 27 23.27 -33.33 14.14
CA ALA A 27 22.26 -32.31 14.41
C ALA A 27 20.92 -32.99 14.68
N PRO A 28 20.14 -32.54 15.66
CA PRO A 28 18.83 -33.12 15.94
C PRO A 28 17.94 -33.07 14.67
N PRO A 29 17.04 -34.05 14.47
CA PRO A 29 16.19 -34.09 13.30
C PRO A 29 15.38 -32.79 13.19
N ALA A 30 15.40 -32.18 12.00
CA ALA A 30 14.67 -30.94 11.71
C ALA A 30 13.18 -31.10 12.03
N GLN A 31 12.65 -30.22 12.87
CA GLN A 31 11.26 -30.27 13.33
C GLN A 31 10.30 -29.88 12.19
N THR A 32 9.31 -30.74 11.93
CA THR A 32 8.36 -30.61 10.82
C THR A 32 7.18 -29.67 11.10
N THR A 33 7.02 -29.21 12.34
CA THR A 33 5.92 -28.36 12.82
C THR A 33 6.47 -27.25 13.70
N PHE A 34 5.80 -26.09 13.74
CA PHE A 34 6.18 -25.01 14.65
C PHE A 34 6.19 -25.50 16.11
N GLN A 35 7.32 -25.32 16.79
CA GLN A 35 7.44 -25.51 18.23
C GLN A 35 7.12 -24.19 18.94
N SER A 36 6.28 -24.23 19.97
CA SER A 36 6.11 -23.08 20.87
C SER A 36 7.32 -22.97 21.81
N LEU A 37 7.90 -21.78 21.88
CA LEU A 37 9.01 -21.44 22.80
C LEU A 37 8.50 -20.95 24.15
N PHE A 38 7.21 -20.71 24.29
CA PHE A 38 6.60 -20.18 25.51
C PHE A 38 5.33 -20.97 25.84
N ASN A 39 5.28 -21.52 27.05
CA ASN A 39 4.18 -22.38 27.48
C ASN A 39 2.90 -21.63 27.88
N GLY A 40 2.94 -20.30 28.02
CA GLY A 40 1.78 -19.49 28.42
C GLY A 40 1.63 -19.29 29.93
N ASP A 41 2.39 -20.00 30.76
CA ASP A 41 2.16 -20.05 32.21
C ASP A 41 3.35 -19.53 33.02
N ASN A 42 4.58 -19.81 32.60
CA ASN A 42 5.80 -19.41 33.32
C ASN A 42 6.99 -19.25 32.37
N LEU A 43 8.11 -18.74 32.89
CA LEU A 43 9.33 -18.50 32.10
C LEU A 43 10.22 -19.75 31.94
N SER A 44 9.66 -20.96 32.02
CA SER A 44 10.46 -22.18 31.80
C SER A 44 11.11 -22.15 30.42
N GLY A 45 12.42 -22.42 30.38
CA GLY A 45 13.23 -22.31 29.16
C GLY A 45 13.75 -20.89 28.85
N TRP A 46 13.46 -19.91 29.69
CA TRP A 46 13.93 -18.54 29.58
C TRP A 46 14.65 -18.10 30.85
N GLU A 47 15.72 -17.33 30.70
CA GLU A 47 16.51 -16.78 31.81
C GLU A 47 16.59 -15.25 31.69
N GLY A 48 16.29 -14.53 32.77
CA GLY A 48 16.33 -13.07 32.80
C GLY A 48 16.08 -12.53 34.21
N ASP A 49 16.19 -11.22 34.38
CA ASP A 49 15.94 -10.57 35.66
C ASP A 49 14.44 -10.49 35.95
N THR A 50 13.97 -11.28 36.92
CA THR A 50 12.55 -11.37 37.30
C THR A 50 12.00 -10.10 37.93
N LYS A 51 12.85 -9.10 38.23
CA LYS A 51 12.41 -7.75 38.58
C LYS A 51 11.68 -7.08 37.42
N TYR A 52 12.09 -7.37 36.19
CA TYR A 52 11.58 -6.73 34.98
C TYR A 52 10.75 -7.67 34.11
N TRP A 53 11.01 -8.98 34.21
CA TRP A 53 10.38 -10.01 33.39
C TRP A 53 9.46 -10.92 34.20
N ARG A 54 8.25 -11.14 33.70
CA ARG A 54 7.25 -12.04 34.32
C ARG A 54 6.28 -12.58 33.28
N VAL A 55 5.40 -13.49 33.69
CA VAL A 55 4.24 -13.90 32.90
C VAL A 55 2.99 -13.20 33.44
N GLU A 56 2.19 -12.65 32.52
CA GLU A 56 0.91 -12.02 32.83
C GLU A 56 -0.04 -12.25 31.66
N ASN A 57 -1.29 -12.66 31.92
CA ASN A 57 -2.31 -12.87 30.88
C ASN A 57 -1.84 -13.75 29.70
N HIS A 58 -1.14 -14.84 30.00
CA HIS A 58 -0.54 -15.75 29.02
C HIS A 58 0.42 -15.08 28.02
N ALA A 59 1.12 -14.03 28.46
CA ALA A 59 2.17 -13.35 27.73
C ALA A 59 3.42 -13.17 28.61
N ILE A 60 4.59 -13.22 27.98
CA ILE A 60 5.84 -12.75 28.60
C ILE A 60 5.80 -11.23 28.62
N VAL A 61 5.97 -10.63 29.79
CA VAL A 61 5.95 -9.17 29.99
C VAL A 61 7.32 -8.70 30.44
N GLY A 62 7.90 -7.76 29.70
CA GLY A 62 9.03 -6.94 30.12
C GLY A 62 8.54 -5.53 30.45
N GLU A 63 8.81 -5.02 31.65
CA GLU A 63 8.26 -3.73 32.07
C GLU A 63 9.23 -2.86 32.89
N ILE A 64 9.30 -1.59 32.52
CA ILE A 64 9.84 -0.49 33.30
C ILE A 64 8.64 0.28 33.88
N PRO A 65 8.39 0.27 35.20
CA PRO A 65 7.23 0.94 35.79
C PRO A 65 7.15 2.45 35.52
N ARG A 66 5.93 3.00 35.53
CA ARG A 66 5.71 4.45 35.42
C ARG A 66 6.45 5.21 36.51
N GLY A 67 7.08 6.32 36.14
CA GLY A 67 7.87 7.15 37.07
C GLY A 67 9.26 6.59 37.39
N THR A 68 9.65 5.45 36.81
CA THR A 68 10.99 4.87 36.97
C THR A 68 11.76 4.89 35.64
N ARG A 69 13.06 4.58 35.72
CA ARG A 69 13.96 4.48 34.58
C ARG A 69 14.80 3.22 34.71
N LEU A 70 15.11 2.60 33.57
CA LEU A 70 16.11 1.55 33.44
C LEU A 70 17.39 2.15 32.86
N ASP A 71 18.53 1.96 33.52
CA ASP A 71 19.80 2.59 33.12
C ASP A 71 20.61 1.76 32.12
N HIS A 72 20.35 0.45 32.05
CA HIS A 72 21.02 -0.48 31.15
C HIS A 72 20.02 -1.48 30.58
N ASN A 73 20.23 -1.90 29.33
CA ASN A 73 19.39 -2.91 28.68
C ASN A 73 19.35 -4.19 29.52
N THR A 74 18.18 -4.83 29.58
CA THR A 74 18.02 -6.17 30.16
C THR A 74 17.41 -7.09 29.14
N TRP A 75 17.80 -8.36 29.16
CA TRP A 75 17.33 -9.36 28.21
C TRP A 75 16.71 -10.55 28.92
N LEU A 76 15.70 -11.13 28.28
CA LEU A 76 15.20 -12.45 28.58
C LEU A 76 15.75 -13.42 27.51
N VAL A 77 16.70 -14.26 27.89
CA VAL A 77 17.46 -15.12 27.00
C VAL A 77 16.82 -16.50 26.95
N TRP A 78 16.58 -17.02 25.75
CA TRP A 78 16.10 -18.38 25.57
C TRP A 78 17.24 -19.38 25.80
N ARG A 79 16.96 -20.43 26.60
CA ARG A 79 17.92 -21.48 26.98
C ARG A 79 17.66 -22.82 26.29
N GLY A 80 16.78 -22.84 25.28
CA GLY A 80 16.48 -24.05 24.53
C GLY A 80 17.48 -24.42 23.44
N GLY A 81 18.54 -23.62 23.23
CA GLY A 81 19.66 -23.94 22.34
C GLY A 81 20.02 -22.80 21.39
N THR A 82 20.69 -23.15 20.29
CA THR A 82 21.02 -22.24 19.19
C THR A 82 20.12 -22.51 17.98
N VAL A 83 19.97 -21.48 17.16
CA VAL A 83 19.26 -21.51 15.88
C VAL A 83 20.19 -20.99 14.79
N SER A 84 20.21 -21.69 13.64
CA SER A 84 20.90 -21.27 12.43
C SER A 84 19.88 -20.92 11.34
N ASP A 85 19.33 -21.91 10.64
CA ASP A 85 18.25 -21.74 9.68
C ASP A 85 16.89 -21.91 10.33
N PHE A 86 16.11 -20.84 10.40
CA PHE A 86 14.82 -20.84 11.10
C PHE A 86 13.82 -19.82 10.57
N GLU A 87 12.59 -20.03 10.99
CA GLU A 87 11.51 -19.06 10.98
C GLU A 87 10.94 -18.91 12.39
N LEU A 88 10.91 -17.68 12.87
CA LEU A 88 10.35 -17.29 14.17
C LEU A 88 9.13 -16.40 13.94
N VAL A 89 8.01 -16.76 14.54
CA VAL A 89 6.80 -15.93 14.58
C VAL A 89 6.55 -15.51 16.03
N ALA A 90 6.19 -14.25 16.25
CA ALA A 90 5.85 -13.72 17.56
C ALA A 90 4.76 -12.65 17.44
N ASP A 91 3.77 -12.68 18.32
CA ASP A 91 2.87 -11.54 18.52
C ASP A 91 3.46 -10.64 19.60
N VAL A 92 3.63 -9.35 19.28
CA VAL A 92 4.22 -8.33 20.17
C VAL A 92 3.22 -7.20 20.40
N LYS A 93 3.10 -6.75 21.63
CA LYS A 93 2.37 -5.51 21.97
C LYS A 93 3.30 -4.62 22.78
N LEU A 94 3.45 -3.36 22.34
CA LEU A 94 4.30 -2.38 23.00
C LEU A 94 3.46 -1.17 23.42
N THR A 95 3.61 -0.77 24.68
CA THR A 95 3.02 0.44 25.25
C THR A 95 4.07 1.15 26.10
N GLY A 96 3.87 2.44 26.36
CA GLY A 96 4.76 3.20 27.22
C GLY A 96 4.97 4.63 26.77
N ALA A 97 6.08 5.21 27.21
CA ALA A 97 6.52 6.54 26.79
C ALA A 97 6.71 6.60 25.27
N PRO A 98 6.68 7.80 24.65
CA PRO A 98 6.90 7.95 23.20
C PRO A 98 8.26 7.46 22.68
N SER A 99 9.20 7.18 23.59
CA SER A 99 10.53 6.60 23.32
C SER A 99 10.64 5.13 23.72
N ALA A 100 9.53 4.45 24.04
CA ALA A 100 9.52 3.03 24.37
C ALA A 100 10.09 2.21 23.22
N ASN A 101 11.06 1.35 23.55
CA ASN A 101 11.83 0.58 22.59
C ASN A 101 12.13 -0.81 23.16
N SER A 102 12.25 -1.79 22.28
CA SER A 102 12.57 -3.18 22.58
C SER A 102 13.09 -3.82 21.29
N GLY A 103 13.32 -5.13 21.31
CA GLY A 103 13.80 -5.87 20.16
C GLY A 103 13.72 -7.37 20.38
N ILE A 104 13.68 -8.13 19.29
CA ILE A 104 13.88 -9.59 19.29
C ILE A 104 15.28 -9.85 18.75
N GLN A 105 16.17 -10.29 19.62
CA GLN A 105 17.51 -10.73 19.27
C GLN A 105 17.45 -12.13 18.65
N PHE A 106 18.17 -12.34 17.57
CA PHE A 106 18.24 -13.62 16.85
C PHE A 106 19.64 -13.91 16.35
N ARG A 107 20.00 -15.20 16.32
CA ARG A 107 21.39 -15.66 16.09
C ARG A 107 22.40 -14.93 16.99
N CYS A 108 21.96 -14.45 18.15
CA CYS A 108 22.72 -13.59 19.02
C CYS A 108 23.62 -14.41 19.96
N GLN A 109 24.73 -13.83 20.40
CA GLN A 109 25.56 -14.36 21.46
C GLN A 109 25.10 -13.79 22.81
N ALA A 110 24.63 -14.68 23.69
CA ALA A 110 24.18 -14.31 25.03
C ALA A 110 25.08 -14.97 26.09
N LYS A 111 26.28 -14.41 26.29
CA LYS A 111 27.23 -14.86 27.33
C LYS A 111 26.64 -14.74 28.73
N SER A 112 25.74 -13.78 28.92
CA SER A 112 24.91 -13.63 30.12
C SER A 112 23.62 -12.89 29.78
N VAL A 113 22.64 -12.90 30.69
CA VAL A 113 21.40 -12.11 30.57
C VAL A 113 21.62 -10.58 30.61
N ARG A 114 22.85 -10.12 30.90
CA ARG A 114 23.25 -8.71 30.92
C ARG A 114 24.10 -8.30 29.72
N HIS A 115 24.48 -9.24 28.88
CA HIS A 115 25.33 -8.96 27.72
C HIS A 115 24.94 -9.88 26.57
N VAL A 116 24.07 -9.34 25.72
CA VAL A 116 23.66 -9.95 24.46
C VAL A 116 24.20 -9.10 23.33
N ALA A 117 24.79 -9.74 22.32
CA ALA A 117 25.32 -9.11 21.11
C ALA A 117 24.82 -9.87 19.88
N GLY A 118 24.78 -9.21 18.72
CA GLY A 118 24.33 -9.78 17.45
C GLY A 118 23.01 -9.19 16.95
N TYR A 119 22.42 -9.84 15.95
CA TYR A 119 21.28 -9.28 15.22
C TYR A 119 20.01 -9.08 16.04
N GLN A 120 19.41 -7.91 15.88
CA GLN A 120 18.16 -7.48 16.48
C GLN A 120 17.12 -7.15 15.41
N ALA A 121 15.93 -7.71 15.56
CA ALA A 121 14.72 -7.20 14.93
C ALA A 121 14.14 -6.12 15.85
N ASP A 122 14.38 -4.87 15.51
CA ASP A 122 14.02 -3.74 16.35
C ASP A 122 12.50 -3.51 16.41
N LEU A 123 12.03 -3.02 17.56
CA LEU A 123 10.65 -2.61 17.73
C LEU A 123 10.50 -1.32 18.56
N ASP A 124 9.67 -0.42 18.04
CA ASP A 124 9.17 0.76 18.76
C ASP A 124 7.72 1.01 18.33
N GLN A 125 7.15 2.15 18.74
CA GLN A 125 5.79 2.53 18.37
C GLN A 125 5.66 3.06 16.93
N GLY A 126 6.45 2.50 15.99
CA GLY A 126 6.46 2.86 14.57
C GLY A 126 7.29 4.07 14.20
N ARG A 127 7.93 4.77 15.16
CA ARG A 127 8.54 6.08 14.92
C ARG A 127 9.86 5.97 14.18
N THR A 128 10.78 5.15 14.69
CA THR A 128 12.16 5.10 14.25
C THR A 128 12.59 3.66 14.01
N TRP A 129 12.43 2.79 15.00
CA TRP A 129 13.15 1.51 15.07
C TRP A 129 12.37 0.32 14.50
N LEU A 130 11.04 0.38 14.46
CA LEU A 130 10.19 -0.72 14.00
C LEU A 130 10.69 -1.42 12.72
N GLY A 131 11.01 -2.70 12.87
CA GLY A 131 11.33 -3.64 11.79
C GLY A 131 12.71 -3.47 11.15
N ARG A 132 13.56 -2.60 11.69
CA ARG A 132 14.97 -2.49 11.29
C ARG A 132 15.76 -3.72 11.74
N ILE A 133 16.88 -3.96 11.06
CA ILE A 133 17.90 -4.92 11.52
C ILE A 133 19.07 -4.13 12.09
N TYR A 134 19.30 -4.28 13.39
CA TYR A 134 20.42 -3.69 14.12
C TYR A 134 21.36 -4.79 14.60
N ASP A 135 22.65 -4.50 14.68
CA ASP A 135 23.68 -5.42 15.18
C ASP A 135 24.15 -4.93 16.56
N GLU A 136 23.48 -5.43 17.60
CA GLU A 136 23.63 -4.97 18.98
C GLU A 136 25.05 -5.27 19.48
N HIS A 137 25.72 -4.25 20.02
CA HIS A 137 27.14 -4.30 20.41
C HIS A 137 28.12 -4.70 19.28
N GLY A 138 27.66 -4.72 18.03
CA GLY A 138 28.45 -4.98 16.84
C GLY A 138 28.47 -3.75 15.93
N ARG A 139 28.06 -3.94 14.68
CA ARG A 139 28.17 -2.94 13.59
C ARG A 139 27.07 -1.87 13.59
N GLY A 140 26.15 -1.90 14.56
CA GLY A 140 25.04 -0.96 14.65
C GLY A 140 23.97 -1.19 13.58
N LEU A 141 23.38 -0.13 13.00
CA LEU A 141 22.31 -0.29 12.02
C LEU A 141 22.81 -1.00 10.74
N LEU A 142 22.27 -2.19 10.48
CA LEU A 142 22.57 -2.95 9.26
C LEU A 142 21.57 -2.63 8.15
N VAL A 143 20.26 -2.64 8.48
CA VAL A 143 19.19 -2.47 7.49
C VAL A 143 18.15 -1.48 7.97
N GLU A 144 17.96 -0.42 7.19
CA GLU A 144 16.83 0.50 7.35
C GLU A 144 15.53 -0.15 6.84
N ARG A 145 14.39 0.16 7.45
CA ARG A 145 13.10 -0.34 6.96
C ARG A 145 12.80 0.23 5.58
N GLY A 146 12.28 -0.60 4.69
CA GLY A 146 12.11 -0.25 3.29
C GLY A 146 13.33 -0.50 2.41
N THR A 147 14.39 -1.11 2.95
CA THR A 147 15.62 -1.40 2.21
C THR A 147 15.98 -2.88 2.26
N ARG A 148 16.65 -3.33 1.20
CA ARG A 148 17.41 -4.57 1.20
C ARG A 148 18.90 -4.25 1.12
N VAL A 149 19.70 -4.91 1.92
CA VAL A 149 21.14 -4.67 2.03
C VAL A 149 21.89 -5.97 1.79
N ALA A 150 22.86 -5.94 0.88
CA ALA A 150 23.88 -6.98 0.82
C ALA A 150 25.18 -6.43 1.40
N ILE A 151 25.86 -7.23 2.23
CA ILE A 151 27.19 -6.96 2.76
C ILE A 151 28.09 -8.07 2.24
N SER A 152 29.12 -7.74 1.47
CA SER A 152 30.07 -8.74 0.95
C SER A 152 31.04 -9.21 2.03
N GLU A 153 31.80 -10.26 1.72
CA GLU A 153 32.82 -10.83 2.63
C GLU A 153 33.82 -9.81 3.20
N ASP A 154 34.12 -8.74 2.46
CA ASP A 154 35.03 -7.64 2.83
C ASP A 154 34.32 -6.43 3.47
N GLY A 155 33.04 -6.56 3.84
CA GLY A 155 32.26 -5.53 4.54
C GLY A 155 31.65 -4.44 3.64
N LYS A 156 31.79 -4.52 2.31
CA LYS A 156 31.17 -3.52 1.42
C LYS A 156 29.66 -3.70 1.35
N ARG A 157 28.93 -2.59 1.56
CA ARG A 157 27.47 -2.57 1.55
C ARG A 157 26.92 -2.16 0.19
N ARG A 158 25.90 -2.88 -0.28
CA ARG A 158 25.05 -2.48 -1.41
C ARG A 158 23.60 -2.41 -0.94
N ILE A 159 22.97 -1.26 -1.18
CA ILE A 159 21.63 -0.95 -0.68
C ILE A 159 20.69 -0.80 -1.86
N ASP A 160 19.53 -1.46 -1.81
CA ASP A 160 18.39 -1.22 -2.69
C ASP A 160 17.20 -0.82 -1.84
N THR A 161 16.83 0.45 -1.95
CA THR A 161 15.67 1.02 -1.29
C THR A 161 14.44 0.69 -2.12
N PHE A 162 13.68 -0.31 -1.70
CA PHE A 162 12.41 -0.62 -2.33
C PHE A 162 11.31 0.35 -1.87
N ALA A 163 11.48 1.04 -0.74
CA ALA A 163 10.46 1.90 -0.14
C ALA A 163 11.03 3.03 0.74
N PRO A 164 10.34 4.18 0.87
CA PRO A 164 10.70 5.16 1.89
C PRO A 164 10.34 4.65 3.30
N ALA A 165 11.23 4.84 4.27
CA ALA A 165 11.03 4.41 5.66
C ALA A 165 9.75 5.00 6.32
N SER A 166 9.33 6.19 5.90
CA SER A 166 8.10 6.84 6.39
C SER A 166 6.83 6.04 6.08
N ALA A 167 6.80 5.26 4.99
CA ALA A 167 5.63 4.46 4.61
C ALA A 167 5.32 3.33 5.61
N TYR A 168 6.28 2.97 6.47
CA TYR A 168 6.14 1.88 7.44
C TYR A 168 5.65 2.35 8.81
N GLN A 169 5.67 3.65 9.10
CA GLN A 169 5.32 4.16 10.43
C GLN A 169 3.86 3.85 10.79
N VAL A 170 2.97 3.87 9.79
CA VAL A 170 1.53 3.63 9.95
C VAL A 170 1.17 2.14 10.12
N LEU A 171 2.12 1.23 9.91
CA LEU A 171 1.86 -0.21 9.96
C LEU A 171 1.91 -0.78 11.39
N PHE A 172 2.48 -0.03 12.33
CA PHE A 172 2.38 -0.38 13.74
C PHE A 172 0.95 -0.16 14.24
N ARG A 173 0.44 -1.08 15.04
CA ARG A 173 -0.86 -0.96 15.72
C ARG A 173 -0.62 -0.61 17.19
N PRO A 174 -0.68 0.67 17.59
CA PRO A 174 -0.35 1.09 18.95
C PRO A 174 -1.29 0.48 19.98
N GLY A 175 -0.74 -0.06 21.08
CA GLY A 175 -1.52 -0.71 22.13
C GLY A 175 -2.24 -2.00 21.70
N GLN A 176 -1.99 -2.48 20.48
CA GLN A 176 -2.54 -3.74 19.95
C GLN A 176 -1.41 -4.74 19.65
N TRP A 177 -1.81 -5.99 19.40
CA TRP A 177 -0.89 -7.03 18.97
C TRP A 177 -0.44 -6.81 17.52
N ASN A 178 0.87 -6.92 17.30
CA ASN A 178 1.54 -6.85 16.01
C ASN A 178 2.30 -8.15 15.78
N ARG A 179 2.17 -8.77 14.61
CA ARG A 179 2.84 -10.03 14.32
C ARG A 179 4.20 -9.79 13.67
N TYR A 180 5.26 -10.18 14.35
CA TYR A 180 6.60 -10.30 13.78
C TYR A 180 6.80 -11.69 13.18
N ARG A 181 7.45 -11.73 12.03
CA ARG A 181 7.97 -12.97 11.41
C ARG A 181 9.40 -12.70 10.96
N ILE A 182 10.34 -13.50 11.47
CA ILE A 182 11.77 -13.41 11.14
C ILE A 182 12.14 -14.72 10.44
N VAL A 183 12.63 -14.63 9.21
CA VAL A 183 13.11 -15.79 8.45
C VAL A 183 14.60 -15.60 8.21
N ALA A 184 15.41 -16.56 8.65
CA ALA A 184 16.86 -16.50 8.51
C ALA A 184 17.37 -17.82 7.95
N VAL A 185 18.02 -17.78 6.77
CA VAL A 185 18.51 -18.95 6.05
C VAL A 185 19.88 -18.64 5.46
N GLY A 186 20.93 -19.31 5.95
CA GLY A 186 22.31 -18.99 5.62
C GLY A 186 22.60 -17.49 5.85
N PRO A 187 23.15 -16.74 4.87
CA PRO A 187 23.40 -15.30 4.98
C PRO A 187 22.15 -14.42 4.86
N HIS A 188 21.00 -14.99 4.49
CA HIS A 188 19.81 -14.22 4.12
C HIS A 188 18.83 -14.13 5.30
N VAL A 189 18.47 -12.91 5.69
CA VAL A 189 17.50 -12.60 6.74
C VAL A 189 16.39 -11.72 6.18
N GLN A 190 15.15 -12.00 6.55
CA GLN A 190 13.98 -11.18 6.26
C GLN A 190 13.18 -10.93 7.53
N ILE A 191 12.80 -9.68 7.76
CA ILE A 191 11.89 -9.27 8.85
C ILE A 191 10.57 -8.82 8.25
N PHE A 192 9.49 -9.40 8.73
CA PHE A 192 8.13 -8.98 8.44
C PHE A 192 7.42 -8.50 9.70
N VAL A 193 6.63 -7.44 9.56
CA VAL A 193 5.70 -6.97 10.60
C VAL A 193 4.31 -6.88 9.99
N ASN A 194 3.32 -7.51 10.63
CA ASN A 194 1.93 -7.59 10.15
C ASN A 194 1.84 -8.08 8.69
N GLY A 195 2.65 -9.08 8.32
CA GLY A 195 2.73 -9.66 6.97
C GLY A 195 3.52 -8.83 5.95
N THR A 196 3.99 -7.64 6.31
CA THR A 196 4.72 -6.74 5.41
C THR A 196 6.22 -6.90 5.59
N LEU A 197 7.00 -7.03 4.50
CA LEU A 197 8.46 -7.07 4.55
C LEU A 197 9.02 -5.68 4.94
N PHE A 198 9.71 -5.59 6.06
CA PHE A 198 10.33 -4.35 6.53
C PHE A 198 11.78 -4.26 6.09
N SER A 199 12.55 -5.32 6.31
CA SER A 199 13.99 -5.32 6.11
C SER A 199 14.45 -6.66 5.59
N GLU A 200 15.40 -6.62 4.65
CA GLU A 200 16.00 -7.80 4.05
C GLU A 200 17.53 -7.64 4.03
N LEU A 201 18.24 -8.58 4.63
CA LEU A 201 19.70 -8.57 4.77
C LEU A 201 20.28 -9.80 4.08
N PHE A 202 21.37 -9.61 3.35
CA PHE A 202 22.24 -10.67 2.89
C PHE A 202 23.66 -10.35 3.34
N ASP A 203 24.08 -10.89 4.47
CA ASP A 203 25.33 -10.49 5.11
C ASP A 203 26.37 -11.59 4.97
N GLU A 204 27.45 -11.40 4.22
CA GLU A 204 28.56 -12.35 4.04
C GLU A 204 29.84 -11.93 4.77
N GLU A 205 29.82 -10.86 5.56
CA GLU A 205 31.02 -10.26 6.15
C GLU A 205 31.79 -11.25 7.05
N ARG A 206 33.08 -11.47 6.72
CA ARG A 206 33.91 -12.46 7.42
C ARG A 206 34.21 -11.98 8.84
N GLY A 207 33.88 -12.82 9.83
CA GLY A 207 34.17 -12.56 11.24
C GLY A 207 33.11 -11.72 11.97
N GLU A 208 32.20 -11.09 11.22
CA GLU A 208 31.14 -10.24 11.77
C GLU A 208 29.73 -10.81 11.54
N ALA A 209 29.54 -11.63 10.51
CA ALA A 209 28.21 -12.14 10.17
C ALA A 209 27.79 -13.34 11.03
N ASP A 210 26.68 -13.18 11.77
CA ASP A 210 26.14 -14.21 12.66
C ASP A 210 25.28 -15.23 11.89
N ARG A 211 25.77 -16.47 11.82
CA ARG A 211 25.06 -17.59 11.15
C ARG A 211 24.29 -18.49 12.09
N GLU A 212 24.64 -18.44 13.37
CA GLU A 212 24.06 -19.27 14.41
C GLU A 212 24.20 -18.56 15.75
N GLY A 213 23.19 -18.68 16.61
CA GLY A 213 23.22 -18.19 17.98
C GLY A 213 21.90 -18.44 18.67
N THR A 214 21.70 -17.90 19.87
CA THR A 214 20.43 -18.05 20.59
C THR A 214 19.41 -16.96 20.18
N LEU A 215 18.26 -16.95 20.86
CA LEU A 215 17.23 -15.94 20.79
C LEU A 215 17.16 -15.19 22.14
N ALA A 216 16.86 -13.90 22.11
CA ALA A 216 16.57 -13.15 23.33
C ALA A 216 15.53 -12.04 23.08
N LEU A 217 14.83 -11.63 24.12
CA LEU A 217 13.89 -10.50 24.09
C LEU A 217 14.51 -9.35 24.87
N GLN A 218 14.56 -8.17 24.27
CA GLN A 218 15.16 -6.98 24.90
C GLN A 218 14.10 -6.13 25.60
N LEU A 219 14.44 -5.62 26.78
CA LEU A 219 13.80 -4.44 27.36
C LEU A 219 14.85 -3.32 27.38
N HIS A 220 14.67 -2.33 26.52
CA HIS A 220 15.66 -1.28 26.28
C HIS A 220 15.72 -0.29 27.46
N ALA A 221 16.92 0.20 27.78
CA ALA A 221 17.15 1.22 28.78
C ALA A 221 16.35 2.49 28.45
N GLY A 222 15.71 3.09 29.45
CA GLY A 222 14.87 4.25 29.20
C GLY A 222 13.75 4.43 30.20
N PRO A 223 12.79 5.31 29.87
CA PRO A 223 11.62 5.56 30.71
C PRO A 223 10.61 4.41 30.59
N HIS A 224 9.46 4.57 31.26
CA HIS A 224 8.33 3.64 31.23
C HIS A 224 8.10 2.99 29.86
N THR A 225 8.26 1.67 29.82
CA THR A 225 8.14 0.82 28.65
C THR A 225 7.53 -0.49 29.12
N ARG A 226 6.49 -0.96 28.43
CA ARG A 226 5.89 -2.27 28.67
C ARG A 226 5.77 -2.99 27.33
N VAL A 227 6.49 -4.10 27.22
CA VAL A 227 6.47 -4.97 26.05
C VAL A 227 5.91 -6.34 26.45
N GLU A 228 5.05 -6.87 25.61
CA GLU A 228 4.43 -8.17 25.77
C GLU A 228 4.68 -9.04 24.55
N PHE A 229 5.00 -10.31 24.80
CA PHE A 229 5.23 -11.32 23.76
C PHE A 229 4.33 -12.53 24.01
N ARG A 230 3.67 -13.02 22.96
CA ARG A 230 2.94 -14.29 22.95
C ARG A 230 3.07 -14.98 21.60
N LYS A 231 2.63 -16.24 21.54
CA LYS A 231 2.71 -17.06 20.31
C LYS A 231 4.13 -17.05 19.70
N LEU A 232 5.14 -17.23 20.55
CA LEU A 232 6.54 -17.36 20.16
C LEU A 232 6.74 -18.75 19.53
N MET A 233 6.59 -18.85 18.22
CA MET A 233 6.61 -20.10 17.47
C MET A 233 7.86 -20.19 16.61
N LEU A 234 8.64 -21.26 16.76
CA LEU A 234 9.88 -21.51 16.04
C LEU A 234 9.74 -22.71 15.11
N ARG A 235 10.23 -22.58 13.88
CA ARG A 235 10.38 -23.68 12.93
C ARG A 235 11.81 -23.68 12.41
N THR A 236 12.49 -24.83 12.47
CA THR A 236 13.86 -25.01 11.95
C THR A 236 13.83 -25.91 10.71
N GLY A 237 14.74 -25.70 9.75
CA GLY A 237 14.78 -26.56 8.55
C GLY A 237 15.52 -25.97 7.36
N SER A 238 15.50 -26.69 6.23
CA SER A 238 16.17 -26.30 4.98
C SER A 238 15.49 -25.13 4.27
N SER A 239 16.24 -24.36 3.46
CA SER A 239 15.75 -23.23 2.63
C SER A 239 14.46 -23.50 1.84
N LYS A 240 14.34 -24.66 1.19
CA LYS A 240 13.11 -25.08 0.46
C LYS A 240 11.87 -25.21 1.34
N ARG A 241 12.03 -25.40 2.65
CA ARG A 241 10.93 -25.55 3.63
C ARG A 241 10.59 -24.27 4.37
N LEU A 242 11.51 -23.30 4.38
CA LEU A 242 11.32 -22.00 5.03
C LEU A 242 10.82 -20.93 4.06
N GLU A 243 10.53 -21.31 2.80
CA GLU A 243 9.92 -20.47 1.77
C GLU A 243 10.61 -19.10 1.57
N ILE A 244 11.92 -19.04 1.80
CA ILE A 244 12.70 -17.83 1.57
C ILE A 244 13.00 -17.71 0.07
N GLU A 245 12.55 -16.60 -0.53
CA GLU A 245 12.86 -16.32 -1.93
C GLU A 245 14.35 -15.98 -2.09
N PRO A 246 15.00 -16.28 -3.23
CA PRO A 246 16.40 -15.95 -3.42
C PRO A 246 16.64 -14.45 -3.31
N PHE A 247 17.66 -14.05 -2.55
CA PHE A 247 18.07 -12.66 -2.48
C PHE A 247 18.46 -12.12 -3.86
N ARG A 248 17.77 -11.08 -4.32
CA ARG A 248 18.02 -10.43 -5.61
C ARG A 248 17.81 -8.93 -5.49
N PHE A 249 18.80 -8.18 -5.96
CA PHE A 249 18.61 -6.77 -6.23
C PHE A 249 17.65 -6.61 -7.41
N ARG A 250 16.73 -5.64 -7.32
CA ARG A 250 15.95 -5.24 -8.49
C ARG A 250 16.93 -4.85 -9.60
N LYS A 251 16.71 -5.35 -10.82
CA LYS A 251 17.38 -4.75 -11.99
C LYS A 251 16.98 -3.29 -11.95
N SER A 252 17.95 -2.37 -11.98
CA SER A 252 17.59 -0.98 -12.23
C SER A 252 16.75 -1.01 -13.49
N GLU A 253 15.51 -0.54 -13.40
CA GLU A 253 14.89 0.00 -14.60
C GLU A 253 15.91 1.04 -15.06
N LYS A 254 16.63 0.73 -16.14
CA LYS A 254 17.39 1.74 -16.86
C LYS A 254 16.41 2.89 -16.97
N SER A 255 16.74 4.00 -16.31
CA SER A 255 15.98 5.25 -16.37
C SER A 255 15.68 5.48 -17.84
N ALA A 256 14.48 5.07 -18.24
CA ALA A 256 14.06 5.12 -19.62
C ALA A 256 13.60 6.56 -19.75
N LEU A 257 14.42 7.31 -20.49
CA LEU A 257 14.17 8.65 -20.97
C LEU A 257 14.37 9.72 -19.89
N THR A 258 15.57 10.28 -19.82
CA THR A 258 15.66 11.75 -19.84
C THR A 258 14.81 12.20 -21.03
N PRO A 259 13.68 12.89 -20.86
CA PRO A 259 12.90 13.32 -22.00
C PRO A 259 13.81 14.23 -22.82
N LYS A 260 14.11 13.85 -24.07
CA LYS A 260 14.61 14.81 -25.04
C LYS A 260 13.55 15.90 -25.10
N VAL A 261 13.78 17.06 -24.50
CA VAL A 261 12.86 18.19 -24.59
C VAL A 261 12.84 18.62 -26.06
N THR A 262 11.76 18.28 -26.78
CA THR A 262 11.61 18.52 -28.23
C THR A 262 11.08 19.91 -28.58
N GLY A 263 11.02 20.82 -27.60
CA GLY A 263 10.47 22.17 -27.77
C GLY A 263 11.46 23.19 -28.32
N ARG A 264 10.95 24.23 -28.98
CA ARG A 264 11.74 25.34 -29.55
C ARG A 264 11.77 26.53 -28.59
N TRP A 265 12.92 27.22 -28.49
CA TRP A 265 13.01 28.50 -27.79
C TRP A 265 12.19 29.59 -28.51
N PRO A 266 11.45 30.45 -27.79
CA PRO A 266 10.75 31.56 -28.39
C PRO A 266 11.70 32.48 -29.18
N ARG A 267 11.16 33.13 -30.21
CA ARG A 267 11.88 34.13 -30.99
C ARG A 267 11.11 35.45 -30.94
N ASP A 268 11.81 36.57 -31.01
CA ASP A 268 11.15 37.88 -31.15
C ASP A 268 10.59 38.08 -32.56
N GLY A 269 9.94 39.24 -32.80
CA GLY A 269 9.34 39.59 -34.08
C GLY A 269 10.33 39.67 -35.25
N GLU A 270 11.62 39.77 -34.97
CA GLU A 270 12.71 39.79 -35.95
C GLU A 270 13.32 38.39 -36.17
N GLY A 271 12.83 37.38 -35.46
CA GLY A 271 13.29 36.01 -35.58
C GLY A 271 14.58 35.70 -34.82
N ARG A 272 15.02 36.57 -33.90
CA ARG A 272 16.14 36.28 -32.98
C ARG A 272 15.63 35.44 -31.81
N THR A 273 16.35 34.36 -31.50
CA THR A 273 16.00 33.47 -30.38
C THR A 273 16.22 34.17 -29.04
N LEU A 274 15.22 34.10 -28.16
CA LEU A 274 15.24 34.73 -26.84
C LEU A 274 15.74 33.79 -25.76
N ASN A 275 16.45 34.35 -24.77
CA ASN A 275 17.03 33.62 -23.64
C ASN A 275 16.02 33.39 -22.49
N LEU A 276 14.90 32.70 -22.74
CA LEU A 276 13.90 32.41 -21.69
C LEU A 276 14.19 31.15 -20.86
N GLY A 277 15.28 30.44 -21.16
CA GLY A 277 15.81 29.35 -20.34
C GLY A 277 17.17 29.68 -19.73
N PHE A 278 17.58 30.96 -19.72
CA PHE A 278 18.79 31.44 -19.03
C PHE A 278 20.15 30.89 -19.51
N GLU A 279 20.21 30.04 -20.52
CA GLU A 279 21.42 29.33 -20.95
C GLU A 279 22.57 30.22 -21.45
N SER A 280 22.34 31.51 -21.74
CA SER A 280 23.44 32.47 -21.96
C SER A 280 24.16 32.89 -20.66
N GLY A 281 23.63 32.53 -19.49
CA GLY A 281 24.11 32.98 -18.18
C GLY A 281 23.77 34.45 -17.86
N THR A 282 22.84 35.07 -18.60
CA THR A 282 22.51 36.50 -18.48
C THR A 282 21.00 36.76 -18.49
N LEU A 283 20.59 37.92 -17.99
CA LEU A 283 19.20 38.43 -18.07
C LEU A 283 18.97 39.31 -19.32
N GLN A 284 19.73 39.13 -20.40
CA GLN A 284 19.74 40.03 -21.57
C GLN A 284 18.37 40.26 -22.25
N ASP A 285 17.45 39.31 -22.13
CA ASP A 285 16.09 39.39 -22.69
C ASP A 285 15.02 39.54 -21.58
N TRP A 286 15.43 39.96 -20.38
CA TRP A 286 14.57 40.15 -19.21
C TRP A 286 14.80 41.52 -18.58
N THR A 287 13.78 42.04 -17.90
CA THR A 287 13.83 43.29 -17.13
C THR A 287 13.43 42.99 -15.70
N ALA A 288 14.36 43.22 -14.77
CA ALA A 288 14.16 43.02 -13.34
C ALA A 288 13.64 44.30 -12.68
N THR A 289 12.78 44.15 -11.69
CA THR A 289 12.41 45.19 -10.73
C THR A 289 12.58 44.66 -9.31
N GLY A 290 12.90 45.53 -8.35
CA GLY A 290 13.17 45.13 -6.98
C GLY A 290 14.44 44.28 -6.84
N ASP A 291 14.54 43.57 -5.71
CA ASP A 291 15.77 42.91 -5.28
C ASP A 291 15.71 41.37 -5.40
N ALA A 292 14.54 40.78 -5.67
CA ALA A 292 14.33 39.32 -5.75
C ALA A 292 15.23 38.59 -6.77
N PHE A 293 15.61 39.26 -7.86
CA PHE A 293 16.35 38.63 -8.96
C PHE A 293 17.75 39.21 -9.16
N VAL A 294 18.27 39.93 -8.18
CA VAL A 294 19.64 40.49 -8.24
C VAL A 294 20.66 39.35 -8.33
N GLY A 295 21.53 39.43 -9.33
CA GLY A 295 22.60 38.43 -9.55
C GLY A 295 22.15 37.13 -10.23
N GLN A 296 20.88 37.00 -10.62
CA GLN A 296 20.38 35.87 -11.41
C GLN A 296 20.77 36.00 -12.90
N PRO A 297 20.77 34.90 -13.68
CA PRO A 297 20.56 33.51 -13.28
C PRO A 297 21.81 32.89 -12.61
N VAL A 298 21.64 31.78 -11.90
CA VAL A 298 22.72 31.04 -11.25
C VAL A 298 22.99 29.71 -11.95
N ASP A 299 24.24 29.21 -11.92
CA ASP A 299 24.60 27.86 -12.40
C ASP A 299 24.72 26.83 -11.27
N ARG A 300 25.08 27.29 -10.07
CA ARG A 300 25.21 26.47 -8.88
C ARG A 300 23.83 26.05 -8.37
N ASP A 301 23.69 24.75 -8.12
CA ASP A 301 22.53 24.14 -7.46
C ASP A 301 22.92 23.81 -6.01
N GLY A 302 22.69 24.76 -5.09
CA GLY A 302 23.03 24.64 -3.68
C GLY A 302 22.01 23.87 -2.84
N ILE A 303 20.89 23.42 -3.44
CA ILE A 303 19.76 22.81 -2.73
C ILE A 303 20.18 21.55 -1.97
N SER A 304 21.01 20.71 -2.58
CA SER A 304 21.52 19.46 -1.96
C SER A 304 22.31 19.68 -0.67
N LYS A 305 22.89 20.88 -0.47
CA LYS A 305 23.60 21.26 0.76
C LYS A 305 22.64 21.60 1.90
N ARG A 306 21.45 22.13 1.56
CA ARG A 306 20.37 22.44 2.51
C ARG A 306 19.50 21.19 2.76
N TRP A 307 19.33 20.35 1.74
CA TRP A 307 18.48 19.16 1.73
C TRP A 307 19.17 17.99 1.00
N PRO A 308 19.86 17.08 1.73
CA PRO A 308 20.58 15.96 1.11
C PRO A 308 19.68 15.14 0.18
N GLY A 309 20.12 14.95 -1.07
CA GLY A 309 19.39 14.19 -2.10
C GLY A 309 18.38 15.00 -2.93
N GLN A 310 18.22 16.30 -2.70
CA GLN A 310 17.40 17.18 -3.52
C GLN A 310 18.23 18.09 -4.45
N THR A 311 17.68 18.44 -5.61
CA THR A 311 18.26 19.37 -6.60
C THR A 311 17.15 20.24 -7.20
N SER A 312 17.50 21.30 -7.92
CA SER A 312 16.50 22.18 -8.57
C SER A 312 15.79 21.50 -9.75
N GLY A 313 16.39 20.47 -10.33
CA GLY A 313 15.89 19.85 -11.56
C GLY A 313 15.99 20.77 -12.79
N LYS A 314 16.86 21.79 -12.76
CA LYS A 314 17.11 22.71 -13.88
C LYS A 314 17.42 21.99 -15.20
N ALA A 315 17.05 22.61 -16.31
CA ALA A 315 17.30 22.13 -17.65
C ALA A 315 18.42 22.94 -18.30
N GLY A 316 19.63 22.37 -18.31
CA GLY A 316 20.81 23.04 -18.83
C GLY A 316 21.74 23.51 -17.72
N LYS A 317 22.45 24.60 -17.97
CA LYS A 317 23.47 25.11 -17.04
C LYS A 317 22.91 26.14 -16.06
N TYR A 318 22.03 27.03 -16.50
CA TYR A 318 21.60 28.19 -15.72
C TYR A 318 20.10 28.13 -15.43
N PHE A 319 19.69 28.72 -14.31
CA PHE A 319 18.27 28.88 -13.98
C PHE A 319 18.08 30.09 -13.06
N VAL A 320 16.83 30.55 -12.91
CA VAL A 320 16.48 31.47 -11.82
C VAL A 320 16.23 30.64 -10.56
N GLY A 321 17.07 30.84 -9.55
CA GLY A 321 16.92 30.24 -8.23
C GLY A 321 16.76 31.33 -7.18
N GLY A 322 15.54 31.82 -6.95
CA GLY A 322 15.29 33.04 -6.16
C GLY A 322 15.91 33.00 -4.76
N TYR A 323 15.97 31.82 -4.12
CA TYR A 323 16.60 31.65 -2.82
C TYR A 323 18.15 31.70 -2.85
N GLU A 324 18.78 31.23 -3.93
CA GLU A 324 20.19 30.79 -3.92
C GLU A 324 21.21 31.90 -3.58
N LEU A 325 20.85 33.16 -3.81
CA LEU A 325 21.72 34.32 -3.53
C LEU A 325 21.25 35.16 -2.34
N ALA A 326 19.96 35.47 -2.28
CA ALA A 326 19.44 36.50 -1.38
C ALA A 326 18.35 35.99 -0.41
N GLY A 327 18.03 34.70 -0.44
CA GLY A 327 17.03 34.06 0.42
C GLY A 327 15.60 34.50 0.11
N ASP A 328 14.70 34.30 1.09
CA ASP A 328 13.24 34.46 0.95
C ASP A 328 12.71 35.91 1.12
N ARG A 329 13.56 36.86 1.53
CA ARG A 329 13.09 38.21 1.91
C ARG A 329 12.91 39.18 0.73
N PRO A 330 13.83 39.22 -0.25
CA PRO A 330 13.76 40.20 -1.32
C PRO A 330 12.53 40.00 -2.20
N GLN A 331 11.97 41.10 -2.71
CA GLN A 331 10.76 41.09 -3.55
C GLN A 331 11.06 41.78 -4.87
N GLY A 332 10.31 41.43 -5.92
CA GLY A 332 10.53 41.96 -7.24
C GLY A 332 9.81 41.20 -8.35
N THR A 333 10.04 41.64 -9.58
CA THR A 333 9.56 40.93 -10.77
C THR A 333 10.66 40.78 -11.80
N LEU A 334 10.57 39.75 -12.63
CA LEU A 334 11.43 39.55 -13.79
C LEU A 334 10.54 39.33 -15.02
N THR A 335 10.49 40.32 -15.92
CA THR A 335 9.62 40.28 -17.11
C THR A 335 10.44 40.10 -18.38
N SER A 336 10.10 39.11 -19.20
CA SER A 336 10.79 38.86 -20.47
C SER A 336 10.48 39.93 -21.51
N ARG A 337 11.29 39.99 -22.57
CA ARG A 337 10.88 40.63 -23.82
C ARG A 337 9.58 40.03 -24.35
N TRP A 338 8.86 40.83 -25.13
CA TRP A 338 7.65 40.40 -25.82
C TRP A 338 7.98 39.58 -27.07
N PHE A 339 7.24 38.51 -27.31
CA PHE A 339 7.41 37.62 -28.46
C PHE A 339 6.07 37.10 -29.01
N PRO A 340 5.98 36.83 -30.32
CA PRO A 340 4.79 36.24 -30.91
C PRO A 340 4.53 34.81 -30.43
N VAL A 341 3.25 34.47 -30.24
CA VAL A 341 2.77 33.10 -29.99
C VAL A 341 2.57 32.38 -31.32
N ASP A 342 3.61 31.69 -31.78
CA ASP A 342 3.61 30.98 -33.08
C ASP A 342 3.31 29.47 -32.98
N HIS A 343 3.10 28.94 -31.77
CA HIS A 343 2.82 27.53 -31.51
C HIS A 343 1.59 27.32 -30.61
N PRO A 344 0.87 26.19 -30.76
CA PRO A 344 -0.35 25.91 -30.00
C PRO A 344 -0.11 25.56 -28.53
N PHE A 345 1.12 25.19 -28.13
CA PHE A 345 1.44 24.84 -26.75
C PHE A 345 2.76 25.46 -26.31
N ALA A 346 2.88 25.76 -25.02
CA ALA A 346 4.14 26.09 -24.37
C ALA A 346 4.35 25.26 -23.11
N SER A 347 5.60 25.23 -22.62
CA SER A 347 5.93 24.67 -21.31
C SER A 347 7.07 25.43 -20.66
N PHE A 348 7.15 25.41 -19.34
CA PHE A 348 8.28 25.94 -18.56
C PHE A 348 8.42 25.18 -17.25
N LEU A 349 9.58 25.28 -16.60
CA LEU A 349 9.86 24.76 -15.27
C LEU A 349 9.55 25.82 -14.21
N ILE A 350 8.89 25.42 -13.13
CA ILE A 350 8.60 26.28 -11.98
C ILE A 350 8.75 25.53 -10.65
N GLY A 351 9.36 26.16 -9.66
CA GLY A 351 9.45 25.74 -8.26
C GLY A 351 9.27 26.93 -7.32
N GLY A 352 9.57 26.75 -6.03
CA GLY A 352 9.42 27.74 -4.97
C GLY A 352 8.02 27.74 -4.34
N GLY A 353 7.59 28.92 -3.86
CA GLY A 353 6.37 29.12 -3.09
C GLY A 353 5.06 28.78 -3.80
N ALA A 354 4.07 28.36 -3.02
CA ALA A 354 2.72 27.99 -3.49
C ALA A 354 1.68 29.13 -3.36
N GLY A 355 2.06 30.23 -2.69
CA GLY A 355 1.19 31.38 -2.44
C GLY A 355 0.92 32.20 -3.70
N PRO A 356 -0.12 33.05 -3.70
CA PRO A 356 -0.36 33.97 -4.80
C PRO A 356 0.78 34.99 -4.98
N GLU A 357 1.57 35.27 -3.94
CA GLU A 357 2.66 36.24 -3.96
C GLU A 357 3.87 35.75 -4.78
N THR A 358 4.04 34.43 -4.97
CA THR A 358 5.12 33.80 -5.73
C THR A 358 4.56 33.05 -6.93
N ARG A 359 4.67 33.64 -8.13
CA ARG A 359 3.99 33.13 -9.33
C ARG A 359 4.71 33.44 -10.63
N VAL A 360 4.41 32.65 -11.64
CA VAL A 360 4.71 32.93 -13.05
C VAL A 360 3.42 33.37 -13.72
N GLU A 361 3.49 34.45 -14.47
CA GLU A 361 2.40 34.99 -15.27
C GLU A 361 2.77 34.98 -16.75
N LEU A 362 1.82 34.58 -17.61
CA LEU A 362 1.91 34.82 -19.05
C LEU A 362 1.03 36.02 -19.39
N LEU A 363 1.67 37.08 -19.84
CA LEU A 363 1.04 38.34 -20.22
C LEU A 363 0.73 38.31 -21.71
N VAL A 364 -0.48 38.70 -22.12
CA VAL A 364 -0.85 38.85 -23.52
C VAL A 364 -1.15 40.31 -23.80
N ARG A 365 -0.70 40.81 -24.96
CA ARG A 365 -0.95 42.18 -25.39
C ARG A 365 -2.35 42.31 -25.98
N GLU A 366 -3.15 43.21 -25.43
CA GLU A 366 -4.48 43.60 -25.88
C GLU A 366 -4.42 44.57 -27.08
N ASP A 367 -5.53 44.69 -27.80
CA ASP A 367 -5.62 45.50 -29.03
C ASP A 367 -5.39 46.99 -28.77
N ASP A 368 -5.67 47.44 -27.54
CA ASP A 368 -5.39 48.80 -27.04
C ASP A 368 -3.92 49.01 -26.62
N GLY A 369 -3.07 47.98 -26.78
CA GLY A 369 -1.66 47.99 -26.40
C GLY A 369 -1.37 47.66 -24.94
N THR A 370 -2.40 47.44 -24.11
CA THR A 370 -2.22 47.08 -22.69
C THR A 370 -1.81 45.61 -22.52
N ALA A 371 -1.25 45.27 -21.35
CA ALA A 371 -0.86 43.92 -21.00
C ALA A 371 -1.87 43.30 -20.02
N ARG A 372 -2.44 42.15 -20.36
CA ARG A 372 -3.32 41.38 -19.48
C ARG A 372 -2.65 40.08 -19.04
N VAL A 373 -2.75 39.74 -17.75
CA VAL A 373 -2.41 38.41 -17.25
C VAL A 373 -3.43 37.40 -17.81
N TRP A 374 -2.97 36.52 -18.69
CA TRP A 374 -3.82 35.51 -19.31
C TRP A 374 -3.71 34.14 -18.64
N PHE A 375 -2.52 33.81 -18.12
CA PHE A 375 -2.28 32.56 -17.40
C PHE A 375 -1.38 32.79 -16.18
N THR A 376 -1.59 31.99 -15.13
CA THR A 376 -0.77 32.02 -13.92
C THR A 376 -0.41 30.60 -13.49
N ALA A 377 0.84 30.38 -13.10
CA ALA A 377 1.32 29.17 -12.44
C ALA A 377 2.06 29.52 -11.14
N ARG A 378 2.09 28.57 -10.20
CA ARG A 378 2.73 28.71 -8.89
C ARG A 378 3.56 27.48 -8.59
N GLY A 379 4.54 27.64 -7.69
CA GLY A 379 5.27 26.53 -7.11
C GLY A 379 4.41 25.71 -6.13
N ARG A 380 5.06 24.83 -5.38
CA ARG A 380 4.40 23.90 -4.43
C ARG A 380 5.13 23.84 -3.09
N ASN A 381 5.79 24.92 -2.70
CA ASN A 381 6.74 24.96 -1.59
C ASN A 381 7.83 23.88 -1.77
N ARG A 382 8.48 23.89 -2.94
CA ARG A 382 9.52 22.92 -3.32
C ARG A 382 10.62 23.57 -4.15
N GLU A 383 11.87 23.22 -3.85
CA GLU A 383 13.03 23.71 -4.59
C GLU A 383 13.15 23.08 -5.99
N ALA A 384 12.82 21.78 -6.09
CA ALA A 384 12.76 21.07 -7.35
C ALA A 384 11.62 21.62 -8.24
N MET A 385 11.99 22.04 -9.44
CA MET A 385 11.05 22.60 -10.42
C MET A 385 10.25 21.50 -11.13
N GLU A 386 8.98 21.77 -11.38
CA GLU A 386 8.09 20.92 -12.15
C GLU A 386 7.73 21.59 -13.48
N ARG A 387 7.52 20.78 -14.53
CA ARG A 387 7.15 21.32 -15.83
C ARG A 387 5.66 21.58 -15.94
N VAL A 388 5.30 22.84 -16.18
CA VAL A 388 3.94 23.27 -16.51
C VAL A 388 3.77 23.26 -18.03
N VAL A 389 2.62 22.77 -18.51
CA VAL A 389 2.24 22.81 -19.93
C VAL A 389 1.01 23.71 -20.08
N VAL A 390 1.06 24.63 -21.03
CA VAL A 390 0.03 25.62 -21.28
C VAL A 390 -0.49 25.47 -22.71
N ASP A 391 -1.81 25.47 -22.86
CA ASP A 391 -2.51 25.45 -24.15
C ASP A 391 -2.71 26.87 -24.66
N LEU A 392 -1.88 27.27 -25.63
CA LEU A 392 -1.83 28.62 -26.18
C LEU A 392 -2.74 28.84 -27.39
N ARG A 393 -3.48 27.81 -27.84
CA ARG A 393 -4.45 27.95 -28.95
C ARG A 393 -5.38 29.17 -28.81
N PRO A 394 -5.90 29.53 -27.62
CA PRO A 394 -6.77 30.70 -27.47
C PRO A 394 -6.10 32.06 -27.72
N VAL A 395 -4.77 32.12 -27.68
CA VAL A 395 -3.98 33.37 -27.82
C VAL A 395 -2.95 33.27 -28.94
N GLN A 396 -3.09 32.28 -29.81
CA GLN A 396 -2.18 32.06 -30.93
C GLN A 396 -2.23 33.25 -31.90
N GLY A 397 -1.07 33.68 -32.39
CA GLY A 397 -0.91 34.87 -33.21
C GLY A 397 -0.83 36.19 -32.43
N ARG A 398 -1.08 36.19 -31.11
CA ARG A 398 -0.90 37.38 -30.26
C ARG A 398 0.55 37.51 -29.78
N SER A 399 0.88 38.68 -29.23
CA SER A 399 2.17 38.93 -28.57
C SER A 399 2.07 38.62 -27.07
N MET A 400 3.08 37.94 -26.52
CA MET A 400 3.13 37.46 -25.15
C MET A 400 4.46 37.80 -24.47
N ALA A 401 4.46 37.92 -23.14
CA ALA A 401 5.65 37.99 -22.30
C ALA A 401 5.49 37.08 -21.07
N VAL A 402 6.60 36.60 -20.51
CA VAL A 402 6.63 35.83 -19.25
C VAL A 402 7.03 36.78 -18.13
N ARG A 403 6.28 36.81 -17.03
CA ARG A 403 6.62 37.59 -15.84
C ARG A 403 6.73 36.68 -14.62
N LEU A 404 7.89 36.68 -13.99
CA LEU A 404 8.11 36.06 -12.69
C LEU A 404 7.80 37.11 -11.62
N VAL A 405 7.02 36.74 -10.61
CA VAL A 405 6.59 37.64 -9.54
C VAL A 405 6.92 37.03 -8.19
N ASP A 406 7.63 37.79 -7.37
CA ASP A 406 7.93 37.47 -5.99
C ASP A 406 7.60 38.65 -5.08
N GLU A 407 6.50 38.55 -4.36
CA GLU A 407 5.96 39.60 -3.48
C GLU A 407 5.95 39.15 -2.00
N SER A 408 6.56 38.00 -1.66
CA SER A 408 6.53 37.43 -0.30
C SER A 408 7.90 37.51 0.36
N GLY A 409 7.96 38.01 1.61
CA GLY A 409 9.14 37.92 2.46
C GLY A 409 9.12 36.75 3.47
N GLY A 410 8.08 35.91 3.43
CA GLY A 410 7.86 34.80 4.36
C GLY A 410 8.59 33.51 3.96
N GLY A 411 8.43 32.44 4.74
CA GLY A 411 9.00 31.14 4.36
C GLY A 411 8.46 30.67 3.01
N TRP A 412 9.35 30.29 2.08
CA TRP A 412 9.04 30.07 0.66
C TRP A 412 8.68 31.34 -0.14
N GLY A 413 9.10 32.51 0.32
CA GLY A 413 9.10 33.78 -0.42
C GLY A 413 10.16 33.81 -1.52
N HIS A 414 10.14 32.81 -2.39
CA HIS A 414 10.95 32.78 -3.60
C HIS A 414 10.29 31.92 -4.67
N LEU A 415 10.74 32.10 -5.92
CA LEU A 415 10.41 31.21 -7.02
C LEU A 415 11.66 30.71 -7.74
N ASN A 416 11.58 29.48 -8.24
CA ASN A 416 12.56 28.91 -9.15
C ASN A 416 11.92 28.82 -10.54
N PHE A 417 12.62 29.19 -11.61
CA PHE A 417 12.07 29.18 -12.96
C PHE A 417 13.12 28.87 -14.02
N ASP A 418 12.73 28.10 -15.04
CA ASP A 418 13.64 27.69 -16.12
C ASP A 418 12.91 27.22 -17.40
N ASP A 419 13.64 27.15 -18.51
CA ASP A 419 13.33 26.44 -19.76
C ASP A 419 11.93 26.63 -20.35
N PHE A 420 11.56 27.89 -20.66
CA PHE A 420 10.37 28.17 -21.45
C PHE A 420 10.54 27.71 -22.92
N ARG A 421 9.58 26.91 -23.42
CA ARG A 421 9.61 26.26 -24.74
C ARG A 421 8.25 26.30 -25.41
N PHE A 422 8.24 26.43 -26.73
CA PHE A 422 7.07 26.21 -27.60
C PHE A 422 7.04 24.78 -28.16
N HIS A 423 5.82 24.26 -28.41
CA HIS A 423 5.58 22.91 -28.92
C HIS A 423 4.45 22.86 -29.95
N ARG A 424 4.62 22.03 -31.00
CA ARG A 424 3.62 21.83 -32.07
C ARG A 424 2.45 20.96 -31.64
N SER A 425 2.69 20.02 -30.74
CA SER A 425 1.69 19.15 -30.11
C SER A 425 1.79 19.31 -28.59
N ARG A 426 0.74 18.94 -27.85
CA ARG A 426 0.79 18.98 -26.38
C ARG A 426 1.89 18.02 -25.93
N PRO A 427 2.99 18.52 -25.32
CA PRO A 427 4.06 17.65 -24.90
C PRO A 427 3.59 16.82 -23.70
N ASP A 428 3.93 15.53 -23.74
CA ASP A 428 3.75 14.65 -22.60
C ASP A 428 5.05 14.67 -21.79
N PHE A 429 4.99 15.25 -20.60
CA PHE A 429 6.07 15.20 -19.65
C PHE A 429 5.63 14.28 -18.52
N PRO A 430 6.45 13.30 -18.11
CA PRO A 430 6.23 12.62 -16.86
C PRO A 430 6.10 13.70 -15.79
N LYS A 431 4.94 13.78 -15.13
CA LYS A 431 4.78 14.71 -14.01
C LYS A 431 5.93 14.42 -13.03
N ALA A 432 6.69 15.45 -12.66
CA ALA A 432 7.60 15.33 -11.53
C ALA A 432 6.79 14.73 -10.37
N ARG A 433 7.37 13.76 -9.66
CA ARG A 433 6.75 13.05 -8.54
C ARG A 433 6.49 14.02 -7.37
N GLY A 434 5.56 14.96 -7.57
CA GLY A 434 4.82 15.66 -6.54
C GLY A 434 4.20 14.62 -5.63
N ALA A 435 4.31 14.81 -4.31
CA ALA A 435 3.95 13.85 -3.26
C ALA A 435 3.05 12.72 -3.79
N GLU A 436 3.69 11.65 -4.26
CA GLU A 436 2.97 10.42 -4.48
C GLU A 436 2.37 10.08 -3.10
N ARG A 437 1.04 9.90 -3.05
CA ARG A 437 0.57 8.67 -2.40
C ARG A 437 1.44 7.60 -3.01
N THR A 438 2.42 7.12 -2.25
CA THR A 438 3.45 6.21 -2.74
C THR A 438 2.74 5.15 -3.58
N THR A 439 2.96 5.14 -4.90
CA THR A 439 2.45 4.02 -5.73
C THR A 439 3.04 2.71 -5.26
N PHE A 440 4.21 2.82 -4.62
CA PHE A 440 4.77 1.85 -3.74
C PHE A 440 3.95 1.73 -2.44
N ASN A 441 3.16 0.67 -2.30
CA ASN A 441 2.66 0.27 -1.00
C ASN A 441 3.59 -0.86 -0.46
N PRO A 442 4.13 -0.72 0.77
CA PRO A 442 5.07 -1.68 1.35
C PRO A 442 4.51 -3.10 1.46
N VAL A 443 3.19 -3.25 1.57
CA VAL A 443 2.50 -4.54 1.51
C VAL A 443 2.68 -5.20 0.13
N LEU A 444 2.76 -4.41 -0.95
CA LEU A 444 2.74 -4.88 -2.35
C LEU A 444 4.14 -5.19 -2.95
N GLN A 445 5.22 -5.13 -2.17
CA GLN A 445 6.57 -5.12 -2.73
C GLN A 445 7.12 -6.46 -3.23
N HIS A 446 6.54 -7.57 -2.75
CA HIS A 446 7.04 -8.94 -2.95
C HIS A 446 6.59 -9.54 -4.29
N LEU A 447 5.89 -8.77 -5.12
CA LEU A 447 5.25 -9.27 -6.32
C LEU A 447 6.16 -9.25 -7.55
N ARG A 448 6.06 -10.32 -8.34
CA ARG A 448 6.88 -10.59 -9.53
C ARG A 448 6.10 -10.30 -10.81
N PRO A 449 6.76 -9.90 -11.91
CA PRO A 449 6.16 -9.94 -13.24
C PRO A 449 5.83 -11.38 -13.62
N LEU A 450 4.69 -11.58 -14.31
CA LEU A 450 4.19 -12.86 -14.81
C LEU A 450 5.30 -13.74 -15.44
N ARG A 451 5.35 -15.03 -15.06
CA ARG A 451 5.99 -16.06 -15.89
C ARG A 451 5.21 -16.16 -17.20
N LYS A 452 5.91 -16.04 -18.32
CA LYS A 452 5.32 -15.96 -19.67
C LYS A 452 4.77 -17.27 -20.22
N GLU A 453 4.83 -18.38 -19.47
CA GLU A 453 4.38 -19.66 -20.00
C GLU A 453 3.28 -20.28 -19.12
N PRO A 454 2.18 -20.76 -19.74
CA PRO A 454 1.09 -21.40 -19.03
C PRO A 454 1.57 -22.76 -18.54
N VAL A 455 1.45 -23.00 -17.23
CA VAL A 455 1.54 -24.35 -16.68
C VAL A 455 0.16 -24.96 -16.84
N GLU A 456 0.02 -25.91 -17.76
CA GLU A 456 -1.14 -26.81 -17.76
C GLU A 456 -1.10 -27.64 -16.47
N SER A 457 -2.16 -27.57 -15.66
CA SER A 457 -2.38 -28.50 -14.55
C SER A 457 -3.87 -28.61 -14.18
N PRO A 458 -4.25 -29.77 -13.60
CA PRO A 458 -5.62 -30.27 -13.59
C PRO A 458 -6.46 -29.64 -12.47
N VAL A 459 -7.78 -29.60 -12.69
CA VAL A 459 -8.83 -29.15 -11.77
C VAL A 459 -8.50 -29.54 -10.31
N GLY A 460 -8.01 -28.58 -9.52
CA GLY A 460 -7.42 -28.83 -8.19
C GLY A 460 -8.27 -28.27 -7.03
N SER A 461 -7.97 -28.72 -5.82
CA SER A 461 -8.61 -28.30 -4.56
C SER A 461 -8.62 -26.77 -4.37
N VAL A 462 -9.42 -26.24 -3.43
CA VAL A 462 -9.55 -24.79 -3.21
C VAL A 462 -8.19 -24.13 -2.96
N GLU A 463 -7.28 -24.81 -2.29
CA GLU A 463 -5.90 -24.37 -2.06
C GLU A 463 -5.11 -24.25 -3.37
N HIS A 464 -5.33 -25.16 -4.33
CA HIS A 464 -4.75 -25.09 -5.66
C HIS A 464 -5.30 -23.91 -6.46
N VAL A 465 -6.62 -23.66 -6.39
CA VAL A 465 -7.25 -22.52 -7.06
C VAL A 465 -6.71 -21.21 -6.49
N MET A 466 -6.68 -21.05 -5.17
CA MET A 466 -6.08 -19.87 -4.52
C MET A 466 -4.62 -19.69 -4.92
N ALA A 467 -3.83 -20.77 -4.95
CA ALA A 467 -2.44 -20.72 -5.40
C ALA A 467 -2.29 -20.36 -6.89
N SER A 468 -3.34 -20.56 -7.69
CA SER A 468 -3.39 -20.20 -9.12
C SER A 468 -3.91 -18.79 -9.39
N MET A 469 -4.60 -18.17 -8.41
CA MET A 469 -5.15 -16.83 -8.58
C MET A 469 -4.04 -15.79 -8.65
N TYR A 470 -4.14 -14.93 -9.66
CA TYR A 470 -3.33 -13.73 -9.75
C TYR A 470 -4.11 -12.56 -9.15
N VAL A 471 -3.56 -11.94 -8.12
CA VAL A 471 -4.05 -10.66 -7.61
C VAL A 471 -2.98 -9.60 -7.77
N GLU A 472 -3.42 -8.37 -8.00
CA GLU A 472 -2.52 -7.23 -8.08
C GLU A 472 -1.68 -7.15 -6.81
N PRO A 473 -0.44 -6.68 -6.94
CA PRO A 473 0.46 -6.48 -5.83
C PRO A 473 -0.22 -5.97 -4.56
N GLY A 474 -0.07 -6.75 -3.47
CA GLY A 474 -0.50 -6.60 -2.07
C GLY A 474 -2.00 -6.44 -1.80
N PHE A 475 -2.79 -6.98 -2.72
CA PHE A 475 -3.99 -7.68 -2.34
C PHE A 475 -3.61 -9.11 -1.94
N ALA A 476 -4.31 -9.67 -0.96
CA ALA A 476 -4.26 -11.08 -0.62
C ALA A 476 -5.62 -11.70 -0.97
N VAL A 477 -5.61 -12.98 -1.29
CA VAL A 477 -6.85 -13.76 -1.41
C VAL A 477 -6.93 -14.64 -0.19
N ASP A 478 -7.95 -14.43 0.61
CA ASP A 478 -8.34 -15.33 1.69
C ASP A 478 -9.57 -16.11 1.26
N LEU A 479 -9.62 -17.40 1.59
CA LEU A 479 -10.82 -18.19 1.37
C LEU A 479 -11.85 -17.84 2.43
N VAL A 480 -12.89 -17.12 2.01
CA VAL A 480 -14.04 -16.80 2.86
C VAL A 480 -15.08 -17.93 2.84
N ALA A 481 -15.44 -18.42 1.66
CA ALA A 481 -16.35 -19.55 1.48
C ALA A 481 -16.08 -20.25 0.13
N ALA A 482 -16.30 -21.56 0.07
CA ALA A 482 -16.28 -22.37 -1.15
C ALA A 482 -17.47 -23.34 -1.17
N GLU A 483 -17.74 -23.94 -2.33
CA GLU A 483 -18.70 -25.04 -2.39
C GLU A 483 -18.33 -26.16 -1.39
N PRO A 484 -19.30 -26.72 -0.65
CA PRO A 484 -20.75 -26.54 -0.77
C PRO A 484 -21.35 -25.42 0.10
N GLN A 485 -20.55 -24.58 0.78
CA GLN A 485 -21.07 -23.54 1.70
C GLN A 485 -21.76 -22.39 0.95
N VAL A 486 -21.29 -22.08 -0.26
CA VAL A 486 -21.87 -21.07 -1.15
C VAL A 486 -22.04 -21.67 -2.55
N HIS A 487 -23.13 -21.33 -3.23
CA HIS A 487 -23.40 -21.77 -4.60
C HIS A 487 -23.85 -20.61 -5.48
N GLN A 488 -23.19 -20.44 -6.63
CA GLN A 488 -23.48 -19.37 -7.62
C GLN A 488 -23.75 -17.99 -6.98
N PRO A 489 -22.80 -17.41 -6.22
CA PRO A 489 -22.97 -16.09 -5.65
C PRO A 489 -23.03 -15.04 -6.76
N ILE A 490 -24.11 -14.25 -6.81
CA ILE A 490 -24.29 -13.18 -7.83
C ILE A 490 -24.17 -11.77 -7.26
N ALA A 491 -24.45 -11.61 -5.96
CA ALA A 491 -24.31 -10.37 -5.22
C ALA A 491 -24.00 -10.66 -3.75
N PHE A 492 -23.32 -9.74 -3.07
CA PHE A 492 -23.05 -9.83 -1.64
C PHE A 492 -22.93 -8.45 -0.98
N THR A 493 -23.15 -8.39 0.32
CA THR A 493 -22.89 -7.20 1.17
C THR A 493 -22.49 -7.63 2.58
N PHE A 494 -21.96 -6.70 3.37
CA PHE A 494 -21.69 -6.90 4.79
C PHE A 494 -22.71 -6.15 5.64
N ASP A 495 -23.23 -6.80 6.68
CA ASP A 495 -24.05 -6.10 7.67
C ASP A 495 -23.20 -5.37 8.72
N ALA A 496 -23.85 -4.57 9.57
CA ALA A 496 -23.19 -3.83 10.64
C ALA A 496 -22.52 -4.72 11.71
N ARG A 497 -22.79 -6.04 11.71
CA ARG A 497 -22.15 -7.04 12.59
C ARG A 497 -20.94 -7.71 11.91
N GLY A 498 -20.61 -7.34 10.67
CA GLY A 498 -19.49 -7.89 9.92
C GLY A 498 -19.78 -9.25 9.26
N ARG A 499 -21.05 -9.67 9.21
CA ARG A 499 -21.45 -10.94 8.57
C ARG A 499 -21.66 -10.74 7.08
N LEU A 500 -21.37 -11.76 6.28
CA LEU A 500 -21.46 -11.72 4.83
C LEU A 500 -22.82 -12.24 4.37
N TRP A 501 -23.60 -11.40 3.71
CA TRP A 501 -24.88 -11.76 3.11
C TRP A 501 -24.69 -12.00 1.62
N VAL A 502 -25.20 -13.12 1.10
CA VAL A 502 -24.97 -13.56 -0.28
C VAL A 502 -26.29 -13.93 -0.95
N ALA A 503 -26.49 -13.46 -2.19
CA ALA A 503 -27.55 -13.92 -3.07
C ALA A 503 -27.02 -15.07 -3.93
N GLU A 504 -27.61 -16.25 -3.74
CA GLU A 504 -27.32 -17.46 -4.53
C GLU A 504 -28.33 -17.57 -5.68
N ALA A 505 -27.84 -17.52 -6.92
CA ALA A 505 -28.66 -17.45 -8.12
C ALA A 505 -28.87 -18.82 -8.79
N HIS A 506 -29.51 -19.75 -8.09
CA HIS A 506 -29.79 -21.13 -8.56
C HIS A 506 -30.68 -21.22 -9.83
N SER A 507 -31.40 -20.15 -10.13
CA SER A 507 -32.28 -20.03 -11.30
C SER A 507 -31.55 -19.39 -12.48
N TYR A 508 -30.41 -18.75 -12.28
CA TYR A 508 -29.66 -18.12 -13.37
C TYR A 508 -29.09 -19.18 -14.35
N PRO A 509 -29.09 -18.93 -15.67
CA PRO A 509 -29.51 -17.71 -16.37
C PRO A 509 -31.00 -17.66 -16.76
N GLN A 510 -31.81 -18.66 -16.40
CA GLN A 510 -33.20 -18.77 -16.88
C GLN A 510 -34.21 -18.55 -15.77
N LYS A 511 -34.98 -17.45 -15.87
CA LYS A 511 -36.08 -17.20 -14.95
C LYS A 511 -37.05 -18.38 -14.94
N ARG A 512 -37.31 -18.92 -13.75
CA ARG A 512 -38.21 -20.07 -13.56
C ARG A 512 -39.67 -19.62 -13.67
N PRO A 513 -40.62 -20.54 -13.94
CA PRO A 513 -42.04 -20.26 -13.78
C PRO A 513 -42.36 -19.68 -12.39
N ALA A 514 -43.45 -18.91 -12.29
CA ALA A 514 -43.86 -18.32 -11.03
C ALA A 514 -44.11 -19.41 -9.97
N GLY A 515 -43.54 -19.23 -8.78
CA GLY A 515 -43.59 -20.22 -7.69
C GLY A 515 -42.54 -21.32 -7.73
N GLU A 516 -41.76 -21.43 -8.82
CA GLU A 516 -40.69 -22.42 -8.97
C GLU A 516 -39.27 -21.83 -8.80
N GLY A 517 -39.18 -20.63 -8.21
CA GLY A 517 -37.90 -19.99 -7.90
C GLY A 517 -37.04 -20.84 -6.96
N GLN A 518 -35.74 -20.89 -7.20
CA GLN A 518 -34.78 -21.66 -6.40
C GLN A 518 -33.74 -20.79 -5.70
N ASP A 519 -33.77 -19.48 -5.94
CA ASP A 519 -32.75 -18.56 -5.45
C ASP A 519 -32.92 -18.32 -3.96
N GLN A 520 -31.80 -17.99 -3.31
CA GLN A 520 -31.73 -17.87 -1.86
C GLN A 520 -30.89 -16.65 -1.46
N ILE A 521 -31.20 -16.12 -0.27
CA ILE A 521 -30.31 -15.22 0.45
C ILE A 521 -29.77 -15.99 1.64
N ILE A 522 -28.45 -16.05 1.77
CA ILE A 522 -27.76 -16.71 2.88
C ILE A 522 -26.93 -15.70 3.67
N ILE A 523 -26.62 -16.08 4.91
CA ILE A 523 -25.78 -15.33 5.83
C ILE A 523 -24.63 -16.26 6.21
N LEU A 524 -23.42 -15.76 6.05
CA LEU A 524 -22.19 -16.39 6.50
C LEU A 524 -21.63 -15.57 7.67
N GLU A 525 -21.23 -16.25 8.74
CA GLU A 525 -20.68 -15.62 9.94
C GLU A 525 -19.33 -16.27 10.32
N ASP A 526 -18.32 -15.40 10.49
CA ASP A 526 -17.08 -15.69 11.20
C ASP A 526 -17.34 -15.55 12.71
N ALA A 527 -17.47 -16.68 13.39
CA ALA A 527 -17.90 -16.71 14.78
C ALA A 527 -16.74 -16.47 15.78
N ASP A 528 -15.49 -16.67 15.35
CA ASP A 528 -14.31 -16.60 16.23
C ASP A 528 -13.30 -15.51 15.82
N GLY A 529 -13.56 -14.81 14.71
CA GLY A 529 -12.81 -13.65 14.23
C GLY A 529 -11.48 -14.04 13.57
N ASP A 530 -11.35 -15.27 13.07
CA ASP A 530 -10.13 -15.77 12.45
C ASP A 530 -10.03 -15.49 10.94
N GLY A 531 -11.11 -14.95 10.34
CA GLY A 531 -11.21 -14.61 8.93
C GLY A 531 -11.81 -15.71 8.05
N ARG A 532 -12.23 -16.83 8.64
CA ARG A 532 -12.99 -17.89 7.98
C ARG A 532 -14.46 -17.83 8.42
N PHE A 533 -15.38 -18.29 7.58
CA PHE A 533 -16.83 -18.15 7.81
C PHE A 533 -17.48 -19.54 7.92
N GLU A 534 -17.60 -20.02 9.16
CA GLU A 534 -17.92 -21.41 9.52
C GLU A 534 -19.43 -21.62 9.60
N LYS A 535 -20.17 -20.57 9.93
CA LYS A 535 -21.62 -20.64 10.11
C LYS A 535 -22.33 -20.17 8.85
N ARG A 536 -23.28 -20.99 8.40
CA ARG A 536 -24.19 -20.70 7.30
C ARG A 536 -25.64 -20.72 7.77
N LYS A 537 -26.39 -19.65 7.48
CA LYS A 537 -27.84 -19.56 7.70
C LYS A 537 -28.53 -19.21 6.38
N VAL A 538 -29.67 -19.82 6.08
CA VAL A 538 -30.54 -19.38 4.98
C VAL A 538 -31.53 -18.36 5.55
N PHE A 539 -31.50 -17.13 5.04
CA PHE A 539 -32.43 -16.07 5.42
C PHE A 539 -33.73 -16.20 4.62
N ALA A 540 -33.64 -16.21 3.29
CA ALA A 540 -34.79 -16.33 2.39
C ALA A 540 -34.54 -17.38 1.30
N LYS A 541 -35.60 -18.03 0.83
CA LYS A 541 -35.56 -19.05 -0.23
C LYS A 541 -36.77 -18.92 -1.15
N GLY A 542 -36.69 -19.53 -2.32
CA GLY A 542 -37.78 -19.52 -3.30
C GLY A 542 -37.85 -18.24 -4.12
N LEU A 543 -36.78 -17.44 -4.10
CA LEU A 543 -36.63 -16.25 -4.93
C LEU A 543 -36.32 -16.68 -6.38
N ASN A 544 -36.41 -15.74 -7.32
CA ASN A 544 -36.27 -16.07 -8.73
C ASN A 544 -35.59 -14.94 -9.51
N LEU A 545 -34.51 -15.29 -10.21
CA LEU A 545 -33.66 -14.38 -10.96
C LEU A 545 -33.12 -13.24 -10.08
N VAL A 546 -32.56 -13.59 -8.90
CA VAL A 546 -31.88 -12.60 -8.05
C VAL A 546 -30.65 -12.04 -8.76
N SER A 547 -30.39 -10.75 -8.57
CA SER A 547 -29.35 -10.03 -9.32
C SER A 547 -28.65 -8.93 -8.51
N GLY A 548 -29.16 -8.58 -7.34
CA GLY A 548 -28.59 -7.59 -6.44
C GLY A 548 -29.16 -7.74 -5.04
N LEU A 549 -28.40 -7.35 -4.02
CA LEU A 549 -28.88 -7.32 -2.64
C LEU A 549 -28.24 -6.20 -1.84
N GLU A 550 -28.96 -5.69 -0.85
CA GLU A 550 -28.42 -4.81 0.18
C GLU A 550 -29.19 -4.98 1.50
N VAL A 551 -28.52 -4.85 2.64
CA VAL A 551 -29.12 -4.98 3.97
C VAL A 551 -29.28 -3.59 4.60
N GLY A 552 -30.47 -3.30 5.14
CA GLY A 552 -30.72 -2.02 5.78
C GLY A 552 -32.20 -1.72 5.94
N TYR A 553 -32.51 -0.70 6.74
CA TYR A 553 -33.89 -0.26 7.01
C TYR A 553 -34.80 -1.38 7.56
N GLY A 554 -34.23 -2.26 8.40
CA GLY A 554 -34.98 -3.35 9.06
C GLY A 554 -35.37 -4.49 8.10
N GLY A 555 -34.50 -4.80 7.13
CA GLY A 555 -34.73 -5.91 6.21
C GLY A 555 -33.67 -6.01 5.12
N VAL A 556 -34.01 -6.79 4.08
CA VAL A 556 -33.15 -7.08 2.93
C VAL A 556 -33.82 -6.62 1.65
N TRP A 557 -33.10 -5.80 0.89
CA TRP A 557 -33.49 -5.29 -0.42
C TRP A 557 -32.94 -6.24 -1.48
N VAL A 558 -33.78 -6.73 -2.38
CA VAL A 558 -33.38 -7.75 -3.36
C VAL A 558 -33.82 -7.34 -4.75
N GLY A 559 -32.87 -7.31 -5.69
CA GLY A 559 -33.17 -7.23 -7.11
C GLY A 559 -33.55 -8.61 -7.61
N ALA A 560 -34.77 -8.77 -8.14
CA ALA A 560 -35.28 -10.02 -8.68
C ALA A 560 -36.14 -9.72 -9.92
N ALA A 561 -35.48 -9.41 -11.04
CA ALA A 561 -36.14 -8.80 -12.19
C ALA A 561 -37.40 -9.59 -12.63
N PRO A 562 -38.56 -8.95 -12.83
CA PRO A 562 -38.72 -7.51 -13.07
C PRO A 562 -38.88 -6.64 -11.81
N GLU A 563 -38.66 -7.18 -10.62
CA GLU A 563 -39.06 -6.57 -9.35
C GLU A 563 -37.86 -6.09 -8.51
N LEU A 564 -38.05 -4.97 -7.80
CA LEU A 564 -37.28 -4.63 -6.61
C LEU A 564 -38.09 -5.05 -5.39
N LEU A 565 -37.54 -5.96 -4.60
CA LEU A 565 -38.19 -6.56 -3.44
C LEU A 565 -37.62 -5.99 -2.13
N PHE A 566 -38.43 -5.97 -1.08
CA PHE A 566 -37.99 -5.79 0.30
C PHE A 566 -38.54 -6.93 1.16
N ILE A 567 -37.64 -7.59 1.89
CA ILE A 567 -37.96 -8.69 2.81
C ILE A 567 -37.73 -8.17 4.24
N PRO A 568 -38.79 -7.98 5.04
CA PRO A 568 -38.66 -7.39 6.37
C PRO A 568 -37.97 -8.33 7.37
N ASP A 569 -37.17 -7.75 8.26
CA ASP A 569 -36.48 -8.35 9.42
C ASP A 569 -36.31 -7.24 10.47
N ALA A 570 -37.45 -6.76 10.99
CA ALA A 570 -37.55 -5.62 11.87
C ALA A 570 -37.08 -5.95 13.30
N ASP A 571 -37.16 -7.23 13.71
CA ASP A 571 -36.67 -7.69 15.00
C ASP A 571 -35.19 -8.11 14.98
N GLY A 572 -34.60 -8.28 13.80
CA GLY A 572 -33.18 -8.58 13.61
C GLY A 572 -32.81 -10.00 14.01
N ASP A 573 -33.76 -10.94 14.06
CA ASP A 573 -33.52 -12.36 14.39
C ASP A 573 -32.95 -13.17 13.20
N ASP A 574 -32.72 -12.48 12.08
CA ASP A 574 -32.33 -13.00 10.77
C ASP A 574 -33.30 -14.06 10.22
N ARG A 575 -34.61 -13.84 10.40
CA ARG A 575 -35.68 -14.55 9.71
C ARG A 575 -36.63 -13.52 9.10
N PRO A 576 -37.19 -13.79 7.91
CA PRO A 576 -38.19 -12.90 7.34
C PRO A 576 -39.43 -12.78 8.22
N ASP A 577 -39.80 -11.55 8.58
CA ASP A 577 -41.04 -11.24 9.31
C ASP A 577 -42.30 -11.48 8.46
N GLY A 578 -42.12 -11.59 7.14
CA GLY A 578 -43.21 -11.72 6.19
C GLY A 578 -42.74 -12.05 4.77
N PRO A 579 -43.69 -12.18 3.84
CA PRO A 579 -43.37 -12.43 2.44
C PRO A 579 -42.63 -11.24 1.81
N PRO A 580 -41.83 -11.46 0.75
CA PRO A 580 -41.21 -10.37 0.00
C PRO A 580 -42.25 -9.36 -0.50
N GLN A 581 -41.97 -8.08 -0.30
CA GLN A 581 -42.81 -6.96 -0.73
C GLN A 581 -42.27 -6.42 -2.05
N VAL A 582 -43.12 -6.32 -3.08
CA VAL A 582 -42.73 -5.68 -4.34
C VAL A 582 -42.82 -4.17 -4.19
N LEU A 583 -41.68 -3.49 -4.23
CA LEU A 583 -41.60 -2.03 -4.10
C LEU A 583 -41.66 -1.32 -5.44
N LEU A 584 -41.02 -1.91 -6.45
CA LEU A 584 -41.06 -1.49 -7.85
C LEU A 584 -41.14 -2.72 -8.75
N ASP A 585 -41.75 -2.55 -9.92
CA ASP A 585 -41.74 -3.52 -11.01
C ASP A 585 -41.38 -2.86 -12.36
N GLY A 586 -41.22 -3.67 -13.40
CA GLY A 586 -41.00 -3.20 -14.77
C GLY A 586 -39.53 -3.04 -15.17
N PHE A 587 -38.61 -3.59 -14.38
CA PHE A 587 -37.23 -3.82 -14.84
C PHE A 587 -37.22 -4.91 -15.92
N GLY A 588 -36.60 -4.62 -17.05
CA GLY A 588 -36.40 -5.57 -18.14
C GLY A 588 -35.44 -6.70 -17.73
N TYR A 589 -35.70 -7.89 -18.25
CA TYR A 589 -34.88 -9.09 -18.07
C TYR A 589 -34.79 -9.93 -19.35
N ALA A 590 -35.00 -9.28 -20.50
CA ALA A 590 -34.83 -9.93 -21.80
C ALA A 590 -33.37 -10.40 -21.98
N ASP A 591 -32.43 -9.61 -21.48
CA ASP A 591 -31.07 -10.07 -21.20
C ASP A 591 -30.88 -10.25 -19.69
N THR A 592 -30.83 -11.50 -19.25
CA THR A 592 -30.71 -11.85 -17.83
C THR A 592 -29.34 -11.52 -17.23
N HIS A 593 -28.33 -11.16 -18.04
CA HIS A 593 -26.99 -10.78 -17.60
C HIS A 593 -26.92 -9.33 -17.08
N GLU A 594 -27.87 -8.48 -17.49
CA GLU A 594 -27.78 -7.02 -17.38
C GLU A 594 -29.02 -6.41 -16.68
N THR A 595 -29.54 -7.09 -15.67
CA THR A 595 -30.71 -6.67 -14.90
C THR A 595 -30.35 -5.66 -13.80
N LEU A 596 -31.29 -5.30 -12.91
CA LEU A 596 -31.02 -4.41 -11.78
C LEU A 596 -29.99 -5.05 -10.82
N ASN A 597 -28.86 -4.39 -10.57
CA ASN A 597 -27.77 -4.94 -9.76
C ASN A 597 -26.97 -3.84 -9.03
N ASN A 598 -25.85 -4.23 -8.37
CA ASN A 598 -24.89 -3.35 -7.71
C ASN A 598 -25.53 -2.39 -6.68
N PHE A 599 -26.29 -2.95 -5.74
CA PHE A 599 -26.98 -2.14 -4.74
C PHE A 599 -25.99 -1.58 -3.73
N ILE A 600 -26.16 -0.30 -3.35
CA ILE A 600 -25.37 0.34 -2.30
C ILE A 600 -26.13 1.48 -1.65
N TRP A 601 -25.99 1.65 -0.34
CA TRP A 601 -26.50 2.83 0.36
C TRP A 601 -25.65 4.07 0.08
N GLY A 602 -26.29 5.14 -0.41
CA GLY A 602 -25.69 6.47 -0.44
C GLY A 602 -25.64 7.10 0.94
N ILE A 603 -24.67 8.00 1.15
CA ILE A 603 -24.57 8.80 2.39
C ILE A 603 -25.80 9.71 2.63
N ASP A 604 -26.61 9.90 1.60
CA ASP A 604 -27.89 10.63 1.60
C ASP A 604 -29.10 9.75 1.99
N GLY A 605 -28.87 8.47 2.30
CA GLY A 605 -29.91 7.52 2.71
C GLY A 605 -30.74 6.96 1.57
N TRP A 606 -30.33 7.14 0.31
CA TRP A 606 -30.97 6.49 -0.85
C TRP A 606 -30.31 5.15 -1.14
N LEU A 607 -31.11 4.19 -1.62
CA LEU A 607 -30.58 2.97 -2.23
C LEU A 607 -30.19 3.29 -3.67
N TYR A 608 -28.93 3.11 -4.04
CA TYR A 608 -28.46 3.22 -5.43
C TYR A 608 -28.36 1.84 -6.06
N GLY A 609 -28.53 1.75 -7.37
CA GLY A 609 -28.28 0.54 -8.15
C GLY A 609 -27.96 0.85 -9.60
N ASN A 610 -27.45 -0.15 -10.31
CA ASN A 610 -27.19 -0.08 -11.74
C ASN A 610 -28.23 -0.88 -12.53
N HIS A 611 -28.29 -0.58 -13.83
CA HIS A 611 -29.06 -1.34 -14.81
C HIS A 611 -28.32 -1.34 -16.15
N GLY A 612 -28.31 -2.47 -16.85
CA GLY A 612 -27.56 -2.61 -18.11
C GLY A 612 -28.29 -2.06 -19.33
N VAL A 613 -27.59 -2.10 -20.47
CA VAL A 613 -27.97 -1.43 -21.73
C VAL A 613 -28.91 -2.26 -22.58
N PHE A 614 -28.85 -3.59 -22.48
CA PHE A 614 -29.67 -4.48 -23.31
C PHE A 614 -31.09 -4.72 -22.79
N ASN A 615 -31.42 -4.20 -21.61
CA ASN A 615 -32.77 -4.23 -21.07
C ASN A 615 -33.45 -2.87 -21.20
N LEU A 616 -34.58 -2.85 -21.90
CA LEU A 616 -35.48 -1.70 -21.90
C LEU A 616 -36.48 -1.84 -20.76
N SER A 617 -36.40 -0.91 -19.81
CA SER A 617 -37.19 -0.91 -18.58
C SER A 617 -38.21 0.23 -18.55
N TRP A 618 -39.35 -0.04 -17.91
CA TRP A 618 -40.37 0.93 -17.57
C TRP A 618 -40.68 0.76 -16.09
N VAL A 619 -39.87 1.40 -15.25
CA VAL A 619 -39.87 1.17 -13.81
C VAL A 619 -40.91 2.03 -13.12
N GLY A 620 -41.66 1.45 -12.18
CA GLY A 620 -42.59 2.19 -11.35
C GLY A 620 -43.15 1.32 -10.23
N PRO A 621 -44.04 1.88 -9.39
CA PRO A 621 -44.76 1.10 -8.40
C PRO A 621 -45.59 -0.02 -9.07
N PRO A 622 -45.80 -1.16 -8.39
CA PRO A 622 -46.63 -2.25 -8.90
C PRO A 622 -47.98 -1.77 -9.42
N GLY A 623 -48.36 -2.23 -10.61
CA GLY A 623 -49.63 -1.87 -11.24
C GLY A 623 -49.69 -0.46 -11.85
N ALA A 624 -48.61 0.34 -11.80
CA ALA A 624 -48.58 1.65 -12.45
C ALA A 624 -48.77 1.54 -13.98
N PRO A 625 -49.57 2.43 -14.60
CA PRO A 625 -49.69 2.46 -16.06
C PRO A 625 -48.39 2.93 -16.72
N ARG A 626 -48.15 2.51 -17.97
CA ARG A 626 -46.92 2.82 -18.73
C ARG A 626 -46.56 4.30 -18.77
N SER A 627 -47.56 5.18 -18.87
CA SER A 627 -47.36 6.64 -18.91
C SER A 627 -46.81 7.25 -17.60
N LYS A 628 -46.91 6.52 -16.48
CA LYS A 628 -46.39 6.94 -15.16
C LYS A 628 -45.10 6.22 -14.77
N ARG A 629 -44.55 5.40 -15.66
CA ARG A 629 -43.31 4.64 -15.43
C ARG A 629 -42.12 5.40 -15.99
N THR A 630 -41.01 5.32 -15.26
CA THR A 630 -39.75 5.92 -15.65
C THR A 630 -39.02 4.99 -16.61
N LYS A 631 -38.69 5.50 -17.80
CA LYS A 631 -37.91 4.75 -18.78
C LYS A 631 -36.46 4.64 -18.30
N LEU A 632 -35.89 3.44 -18.37
CA LEU A 632 -34.48 3.18 -18.06
C LEU A 632 -33.91 2.21 -19.11
N ALA A 633 -32.77 2.55 -19.68
CA ALA A 633 -32.08 1.76 -20.73
C ALA A 633 -30.59 2.03 -20.60
N ALA A 634 -29.94 1.35 -19.65
CA ALA A 634 -28.70 1.74 -18.97
C ALA A 634 -28.81 2.92 -18.00
N GLY A 635 -28.08 2.82 -16.90
CA GLY A 635 -27.81 3.94 -16.00
C GLY A 635 -27.62 3.54 -14.54
N VAL A 636 -27.43 4.58 -13.73
CA VAL A 636 -27.52 4.53 -12.27
C VAL A 636 -28.93 4.99 -11.89
N TRP A 637 -29.64 4.21 -11.09
CA TRP A 637 -30.91 4.59 -10.50
C TRP A 637 -30.78 4.70 -8.99
N ARG A 638 -31.74 5.39 -8.35
CA ARG A 638 -31.84 5.45 -6.90
C ARG A 638 -33.29 5.37 -6.43
N TYR A 639 -33.50 4.76 -5.27
CA TYR A 639 -34.78 4.62 -4.60
C TYR A 639 -34.71 5.13 -3.17
N HIS A 640 -35.67 5.96 -2.77
CA HIS A 640 -35.74 6.46 -1.40
C HIS A 640 -36.55 5.49 -0.53
N PRO A 641 -35.96 4.89 0.52
CA PRO A 641 -36.57 3.78 1.25
C PRO A 641 -37.85 4.17 2.00
N THR A 642 -37.93 5.38 2.55
CA THR A 642 -39.11 5.85 3.31
C THR A 642 -40.07 6.76 2.55
N ARG A 643 -39.63 7.38 1.46
CA ARG A 643 -40.46 8.27 0.62
C ARG A 643 -40.99 7.57 -0.62
N HIS A 644 -40.48 6.37 -0.91
CA HIS A 644 -40.84 5.55 -2.06
C HIS A 644 -40.70 6.28 -3.40
N LEU A 645 -39.65 7.10 -3.52
CA LEU A 645 -39.34 7.85 -4.73
C LEU A 645 -38.30 7.09 -5.54
N PHE A 646 -38.53 6.96 -6.85
CA PHE A 646 -37.59 6.35 -7.80
C PHE A 646 -37.09 7.38 -8.79
N GLU A 647 -35.77 7.42 -9.02
CA GLU A 647 -35.12 8.35 -9.94
C GLU A 647 -34.05 7.65 -10.78
N VAL A 648 -33.90 8.08 -12.03
CA VAL A 648 -32.67 7.80 -12.78
C VAL A 648 -31.67 8.89 -12.44
N TYR A 649 -30.60 8.50 -11.77
CA TYR A 649 -29.58 9.41 -11.25
C TYR A 649 -28.58 9.83 -12.32
N ALA A 650 -28.13 8.86 -13.15
CA ALA A 650 -27.22 9.09 -14.25
C ALA A 650 -27.52 8.13 -15.41
N HIS A 651 -27.30 8.58 -16.65
CA HIS A 651 -27.41 7.79 -17.87
C HIS A 651 -26.04 7.46 -18.44
#